data_AF-A0A0Q2RVI5-F1
#
_entry.id   AF-A0A0Q2RVI5-F1
#
_cell.length_a   1.000
_cell.length_b   1.000
_cell.length_c   1.000
_cell.angle_alpha   90.00
_cell.angle_beta   90.00
_cell.angle_gamma   90.00
#
_symmetry.space_group_name_H-M   'P 1'
#
loop_
_entity.id
_entity.type
_entity.pdbx_description
1 polymer ?
#
loop_
_entity_poly.entity_id
_entity_poly.type
_entity_poly.pdbx_seq_one_letter_code
_entity_poly.pdbx_strand_id
1 'polypeptide(L)'
;MVYNANANALADLAAPTREVGRRMLAAAETVRQTVHGLDWKGDTQNACDGRADRELAQDRKVAAGYDALANAYENGAKAMQPMIDSLRSQGKGFEGDDFDVSEDWKVTDRYNYNMGKMALMLLGSDEQAAQDQMDSLKAQRANEAATGTATLQRLADELGVADADTKNAIDAAKAELGAAAPIATGLVGGQQARDDAGAILGGNATPQQVARVRASLTRWTPEESAALANGRPADMPQGQYDYLTSLMHAMDGKSVADIDAAMGKYGLQGAMGDGMRMMGNPNTQTALGAHGGLQTLPTKVSELLTKDPAGLIGSPEFGSRSIPVTQFNALNDMLGKGNKGLALGSDVDRALLNQASRIAATERSPIAVIADPDQPKGDLRREYVSLSKVNETVSAMMSNASVDHQAVADFLHAGPAMDRVAGGHFDNGHAFEALATVRFDPNDHGWKDMLDWIGPNAHTPGFEGHHAAVAADSLARLTATHHELLGGKIPILGADGNPSGQFESLGQRDPELVKALTRNLTPYFGNLGGIEVPGIDSAGVPGFKNSTDLLNLFKVLSSDPASAEGLQAAAASWEHHYAERYGETGEIKYAHAAGQLDTAVHGGYSAELDAMKANHDTARILEYNQRSADWDSKKGMISDVFGALPLSKLPGGDALSFLGKMVIDGYNPYLKLDELPPLTPSNDIQQAAAAALRNNDAQFTILNDSIYHDYSIVSGYEIRDPSVVSAFQNVQTPDGPVNFFVPDGSNGWKLDWNAVTQNGDKFKQIYSNWEGSHQIDVGSWDTKYEEGMKNTVIDYAGLPDPGNVAKPPTGR
;
A
#
# COMPACT_ATOMS: atom_id res chain seq x y z
N MET A 1 11.50 38.81 47.16
CA MET A 1 10.12 38.67 47.73
C MET A 1 9.93 37.20 48.13
N VAL A 2 10.57 36.76 49.22
CA VAL A 2 10.93 35.33 49.43
C VAL A 2 9.78 34.49 50.02
N TYR A 3 8.78 35.09 50.69
CA TYR A 3 7.83 34.36 51.54
C TYR A 3 6.42 34.11 50.95
N ASN A 4 6.21 34.35 49.66
CA ASN A 4 4.87 34.32 49.03
C ASN A 4 4.36 32.93 48.60
N ALA A 5 5.17 31.88 48.72
CA ALA A 5 4.76 30.53 48.35
C ALA A 5 3.57 30.03 49.21
N ASN A 6 2.62 29.33 48.58
CA ASN A 6 1.46 28.73 49.24
C ASN A 6 0.98 27.50 48.45
N ALA A 7 1.13 26.32 49.04
CA ALA A 7 0.71 25.05 48.45
C ALA A 7 -0.75 24.68 48.79
N ASN A 8 -1.43 25.43 49.66
CA ASN A 8 -2.84 25.15 50.01
C ASN A 8 -3.80 25.26 48.80
N ALA A 9 -3.45 26.06 47.79
CA ALA A 9 -4.22 26.15 46.55
C ALA A 9 -4.33 24.79 45.82
N LEU A 10 -3.35 23.89 46.00
CA LEU A 10 -3.47 22.51 45.50
C LEU A 10 -4.52 21.73 46.28
N ALA A 11 -4.51 21.81 47.61
CA ALA A 11 -5.52 21.14 48.45
C ALA A 11 -6.95 21.60 48.10
N ASP A 12 -7.14 22.88 47.80
CA ASP A 12 -8.44 23.44 47.39
C ASP A 12 -8.98 22.81 46.08
N LEU A 13 -8.10 22.28 45.22
CA LEU A 13 -8.48 21.57 43.98
C LEU A 13 -8.84 20.10 44.20
N ALA A 14 -8.43 19.48 45.31
CA ALA A 14 -8.65 18.05 45.54
C ALA A 14 -10.14 17.70 45.71
N ALA A 15 -10.86 18.45 46.55
CA ALA A 15 -12.28 18.22 46.80
C ALA A 15 -13.17 18.34 45.54
N PRO A 16 -13.11 19.43 44.75
CA PRO A 16 -13.91 19.53 43.53
C PRO A 16 -13.54 18.46 42.50
N THR A 17 -12.27 18.05 42.42
CA THR A 17 -11.82 16.98 41.50
C THR A 17 -12.45 15.63 41.84
N ARG A 18 -12.49 15.23 43.13
CA ARG A 18 -13.19 13.99 43.56
C ARG A 18 -14.68 14.03 43.28
N GLU A 19 -15.30 15.18 43.49
CA GLU A 19 -16.74 15.34 43.31
C GLU A 19 -17.16 15.12 41.85
N VAL A 20 -16.34 15.51 40.88
CA VAL A 20 -16.59 15.21 39.45
C VAL A 20 -16.61 13.69 39.22
N GLY A 21 -15.60 12.97 39.71
CA GLY A 21 -15.51 11.51 39.58
C GLY A 21 -16.71 10.79 40.19
N ARG A 22 -17.14 11.18 41.40
CA ARG A 22 -18.33 10.60 42.06
C ARG A 22 -19.61 10.83 41.29
N ARG A 23 -19.85 12.06 40.82
CA ARG A 23 -21.09 12.41 40.10
C ARG A 23 -21.21 11.64 38.79
N MET A 24 -20.11 11.52 38.07
CA MET A 24 -20.05 10.73 36.84
C MET A 24 -20.36 9.25 37.12
N LEU A 25 -19.75 8.65 38.13
CA LEU A 25 -20.03 7.26 38.51
C LEU A 25 -21.50 7.05 38.91
N ALA A 26 -22.08 7.97 39.68
CA ALA A 26 -23.50 7.90 40.06
C ALA A 26 -24.44 7.99 38.84
N ALA A 27 -24.10 8.83 37.85
CA ALA A 27 -24.85 8.91 36.60
C ALA A 27 -24.75 7.60 35.80
N ALA A 28 -23.55 7.02 35.68
CA ALA A 28 -23.32 5.75 35.00
C ALA A 28 -24.10 4.59 35.65
N GLU A 29 -24.12 4.53 36.98
CA GLU A 29 -24.93 3.55 37.72
C GLU A 29 -26.42 3.74 37.48
N THR A 30 -26.89 4.99 37.40
CA THR A 30 -28.30 5.31 37.08
C THR A 30 -28.67 4.84 35.68
N VAL A 31 -27.81 5.07 34.68
CA VAL A 31 -28.03 4.58 33.30
C VAL A 31 -28.13 3.07 33.28
N ARG A 32 -27.15 2.37 33.88
CA ARG A 32 -27.15 0.91 33.95
C ARG A 32 -28.39 0.36 34.65
N GLN A 33 -28.78 0.93 35.78
CA GLN A 33 -29.99 0.51 36.50
C GLN A 33 -31.25 0.73 35.66
N THR A 34 -31.30 1.83 34.91
CA THR A 34 -32.42 2.12 34.01
C THR A 34 -32.48 1.09 32.88
N VAL A 35 -31.35 0.79 32.23
CA VAL A 35 -31.26 -0.19 31.12
C VAL A 35 -31.70 -1.58 31.56
N HIS A 36 -31.19 -2.08 32.68
CA HIS A 36 -31.62 -3.38 33.23
C HIS A 36 -33.06 -3.37 33.77
N GLY A 37 -33.61 -2.19 34.10
CA GLY A 37 -34.96 -2.02 34.62
C GLY A 37 -36.05 -1.96 33.55
N LEU A 38 -35.68 -1.91 32.26
CA LEU A 38 -36.63 -1.94 31.15
C LEU A 38 -37.19 -3.35 30.95
N ASP A 39 -38.50 -3.46 30.74
CA ASP A 39 -39.18 -4.74 30.49
C ASP A 39 -39.15 -5.08 28.98
N TRP A 40 -37.97 -5.49 28.51
CA TRP A 40 -37.66 -5.90 27.14
C TRP A 40 -36.82 -7.19 27.12
N LYS A 41 -36.86 -7.97 26.04
CA LYS A 41 -36.23 -9.31 25.96
C LYS A 41 -35.58 -9.57 24.61
N GLY A 42 -34.64 -10.51 24.59
CA GLY A 42 -33.96 -11.00 23.38
C GLY A 42 -32.59 -10.37 23.17
N ASP A 43 -32.02 -10.54 21.97
CA ASP A 43 -30.64 -10.12 21.67
C ASP A 43 -30.41 -8.61 21.85
N THR A 44 -31.45 -7.80 21.63
CA THR A 44 -31.42 -6.35 21.89
C THR A 44 -31.20 -6.06 23.38
N GLN A 45 -31.86 -6.79 24.29
CA GLN A 45 -31.64 -6.64 25.73
C GLN A 45 -30.19 -7.01 26.08
N ASN A 46 -29.71 -8.17 25.62
CA ASN A 46 -28.36 -8.65 25.90
C ASN A 46 -27.29 -7.65 25.40
N ALA A 47 -27.49 -7.05 24.22
CA ALA A 47 -26.59 -6.05 23.67
C ALA A 47 -26.59 -4.75 24.49
N CYS A 48 -27.76 -4.28 24.92
CA CYS A 48 -27.89 -3.07 25.75
C CYS A 48 -27.35 -3.27 27.16
N ASP A 49 -27.64 -4.40 27.81
CA ASP A 49 -27.09 -4.77 29.11
C ASP A 49 -25.56 -4.87 29.03
N GLY A 50 -25.03 -5.59 28.03
CA GLY A 50 -23.60 -5.70 27.80
C GLY A 50 -22.93 -4.35 27.51
N ARG A 51 -23.61 -3.43 26.83
CA ARG A 51 -23.10 -2.05 26.63
C ARG A 51 -23.08 -1.27 27.93
N ALA A 52 -24.17 -1.28 28.69
CA ALA A 52 -24.29 -0.56 29.96
C ALA A 52 -23.25 -1.05 30.99
N ASP A 53 -22.99 -2.36 31.04
CA ASP A 53 -21.94 -2.94 31.88
C ASP A 53 -20.54 -2.48 31.46
N ARG A 54 -20.25 -2.45 30.15
CA ARG A 54 -18.95 -1.97 29.63
C ARG A 54 -18.75 -0.47 29.90
N GLU A 55 -19.79 0.34 29.70
CA GLU A 55 -19.76 1.78 29.99
C GLU A 55 -19.52 2.03 31.49
N LEU A 56 -20.26 1.36 32.39
CA LEU A 56 -20.02 1.48 33.84
C LEU A 56 -18.60 1.04 34.23
N ALA A 57 -18.10 -0.06 33.65
CA ALA A 57 -16.74 -0.53 33.93
C ALA A 57 -15.68 0.48 33.51
N GLN A 58 -15.91 1.22 32.42
CA GLN A 58 -15.02 2.29 31.98
C GLN A 58 -15.14 3.52 32.88
N ASP A 59 -16.35 3.95 33.21
CA ASP A 59 -16.60 5.10 34.09
C ASP A 59 -16.01 4.89 35.49
N ARG A 60 -15.98 3.65 35.99
CA ARG A 60 -15.26 3.31 37.23
C ARG A 60 -13.76 3.61 37.14
N LYS A 61 -13.12 3.34 36.00
CA LYS A 61 -11.71 3.66 35.78
C LYS A 61 -11.49 5.17 35.71
N VAL A 62 -12.39 5.90 35.05
CA VAL A 62 -12.33 7.37 34.96
C VAL A 62 -12.49 8.00 36.35
N ALA A 63 -13.44 7.50 37.16
CA ALA A 63 -13.64 7.97 38.52
C ALA A 63 -12.41 7.72 39.40
N ALA A 64 -11.79 6.54 39.28
CA ALA A 64 -10.53 6.23 39.95
C ALA A 64 -9.38 7.18 39.52
N GLY A 65 -9.31 7.57 38.24
CA GLY A 65 -8.36 8.57 37.76
C GLY A 65 -8.57 9.97 38.37
N TYR A 66 -9.83 10.40 38.52
CA TYR A 66 -10.16 11.65 39.23
C TYR A 66 -9.74 11.59 40.70
N ASP A 67 -9.94 10.45 41.37
CA ASP A 67 -9.49 10.25 42.75
C ASP A 67 -7.96 10.27 42.86
N ALA A 68 -7.23 9.65 41.92
CA ALA A 68 -5.77 9.68 41.86
C ALA A 68 -5.24 11.12 41.69
N LEU A 69 -5.84 11.90 40.80
CA LEU A 69 -5.48 13.31 40.59
C LEU A 69 -5.73 14.16 41.84
N ALA A 70 -6.88 13.95 42.50
CA ALA A 70 -7.18 14.64 43.75
C ALA A 70 -6.21 14.26 44.88
N ASN A 71 -5.80 12.98 44.96
CA ASN A 71 -4.80 12.53 45.91
C ASN A 71 -3.43 13.18 45.64
N ALA A 72 -3.04 13.34 44.37
CA ALA A 72 -1.79 14.03 44.02
C ALA A 72 -1.80 15.49 44.50
N TYR A 73 -2.90 16.21 44.29
CA TYR A 73 -3.07 17.57 44.80
C TYR A 73 -3.00 17.65 46.33
N GLU A 74 -3.72 16.78 47.04
CA GLU A 74 -3.77 16.79 48.49
C GLU A 74 -2.42 16.40 49.12
N ASN A 75 -1.75 15.39 48.56
CA ASN A 75 -0.45 14.94 49.04
C ASN A 75 0.64 15.99 48.79
N GLY A 76 0.63 16.64 47.62
CA GLY A 76 1.57 17.73 47.32
C GLY A 76 1.42 18.91 48.29
N ALA A 77 0.18 19.31 48.60
CA ALA A 77 -0.07 20.34 49.61
C ALA A 77 0.44 19.91 51.01
N LYS A 78 0.16 18.67 51.43
CA LYS A 78 0.62 18.14 52.73
C LYS A 78 2.14 18.05 52.85
N ALA A 79 2.83 17.78 51.74
CA ALA A 79 4.29 17.70 51.72
C ALA A 79 4.94 19.09 51.73
N MET A 80 4.48 20.00 50.86
CA MET A 80 5.13 21.28 50.63
C MET A 80 4.76 22.36 51.65
N GLN A 81 3.51 22.42 52.12
CA GLN A 81 3.06 23.52 52.98
C GLN A 81 3.84 23.59 54.31
N PRO A 82 4.11 22.48 55.04
CA PRO A 82 4.94 22.53 56.24
C PRO A 82 6.38 23.01 55.97
N MET A 83 6.96 22.65 54.82
CA MET A 83 8.31 23.11 54.42
C MET A 83 8.32 24.61 54.14
N ILE A 84 7.31 25.11 53.43
CA ILE A 84 7.10 26.54 53.17
C ILE A 84 6.93 27.31 54.48
N ASP A 85 6.12 26.81 55.40
CA ASP A 85 5.90 27.45 56.70
C ASP A 85 7.17 27.43 57.56
N SER A 86 7.97 26.36 57.51
CA SER A 86 9.27 26.26 58.16
C SER A 86 10.28 27.27 57.61
N LEU A 87 10.43 27.35 56.28
CA LEU A 87 11.27 28.34 55.59
C LEU A 87 10.87 29.76 55.97
N ARG A 88 9.57 30.05 55.98
CA ARG A 88 9.02 31.35 56.38
C ARG A 88 9.30 31.67 57.85
N SER A 89 9.07 30.72 58.75
CA SER A 89 9.26 30.91 60.18
C SER A 89 10.73 31.09 60.54
N GLN A 90 11.62 30.25 59.98
CA GLN A 90 13.05 30.30 60.26
C GLN A 90 13.71 31.52 59.61
N GLY A 91 13.36 31.83 58.35
CA GLY A 91 13.86 33.04 57.68
C GLY A 91 13.50 34.32 58.44
N LYS A 92 12.23 34.45 58.86
CA LYS A 92 11.80 35.57 59.73
C LYS A 92 12.43 35.56 61.11
N GLY A 93 12.76 34.37 61.65
CA GLY A 93 13.51 34.25 62.90
C GLY A 93 14.89 34.90 62.78
N PHE A 94 15.65 34.56 61.73
CA PHE A 94 16.94 35.20 61.45
C PHE A 94 16.81 36.70 61.19
N GLU A 95 15.81 37.15 60.43
CA GLU A 95 15.53 38.58 60.22
C GLU A 95 15.23 39.33 61.53
N GLY A 96 14.60 38.65 62.50
CA GLY A 96 14.33 39.20 63.83
C GLY A 96 15.57 39.34 64.73
N ASP A 97 16.63 38.58 64.45
CA ASP A 97 17.88 38.52 65.22
C ASP A 97 19.03 39.31 64.55
N ASP A 98 18.70 40.39 63.83
CA ASP A 98 19.64 41.28 63.10
C ASP A 98 20.44 40.59 61.97
N PHE A 99 19.89 39.56 61.34
CA PHE A 99 20.41 39.01 60.07
C PHE A 99 19.56 39.46 58.87
N ASP A 100 20.11 39.37 57.67
CA ASP A 100 19.42 39.51 56.38
C ASP A 100 19.31 38.13 55.73
N VAL A 101 18.16 37.82 55.12
CA VAL A 101 17.98 36.59 54.33
C VAL A 101 17.71 36.95 52.88
N SER A 102 18.60 36.55 51.96
CA SER A 102 18.44 36.80 50.53
C SER A 102 17.59 35.74 49.82
N GLU A 103 17.29 35.96 48.54
CA GLU A 103 16.41 35.07 47.75
C GLU A 103 16.99 33.66 47.52
N ASP A 104 18.31 33.51 47.60
CA ASP A 104 19.04 32.23 47.58
C ASP A 104 19.16 31.60 48.99
N TRP A 105 18.34 32.07 49.94
CA TRP A 105 18.28 31.60 51.32
C TRP A 105 19.58 31.75 52.11
N LYS A 106 20.45 32.68 51.68
CA LYS A 106 21.69 33.00 52.39
C LYS A 106 21.44 33.98 53.53
N VAL A 107 21.91 33.61 54.71
CA VAL A 107 21.84 34.42 55.94
C VAL A 107 23.10 35.26 56.04
N THR A 108 22.96 36.58 56.15
CA THR A 108 24.07 37.54 56.27
C THR A 108 23.88 38.39 57.52
N ASP A 109 24.91 38.46 58.35
CA ASP A 109 24.85 39.28 59.57
C ASP A 109 24.79 40.78 59.27
N ARG A 110 23.91 41.51 59.97
CA ARG A 110 23.78 42.97 59.89
C ARG A 110 24.12 43.68 61.21
N TYR A 111 24.58 42.95 62.22
CA TYR A 111 24.84 43.54 63.53
C TYR A 111 25.91 44.64 63.45
N ASN A 112 25.61 45.80 64.05
CA ASN A 112 26.55 46.93 64.05
C ASN A 112 27.58 46.77 65.19
N TYR A 113 28.65 46.02 64.92
CA TYR A 113 29.73 45.78 65.88
C TYR A 113 30.40 47.05 66.42
N ASN A 114 30.46 48.12 65.63
CA ASN A 114 31.03 49.40 66.08
C ASN A 114 30.16 50.05 67.17
N MET A 115 28.83 50.02 66.97
CA MET A 115 27.89 50.46 68.01
C MET A 115 27.91 49.54 69.24
N GLY A 116 27.98 48.23 69.03
CA GLY A 116 28.10 47.25 70.12
C GLY A 116 29.35 47.48 70.98
N LYS A 117 30.51 47.72 70.35
CA LYS A 117 31.76 48.08 71.02
C LYS A 117 31.61 49.37 71.84
N MET A 118 31.05 50.42 71.23
CA MET A 118 30.84 51.70 71.90
C MET A 118 29.92 51.57 73.12
N ALA A 119 28.87 50.75 73.04
CA ALA A 119 27.98 50.47 74.16
C ALA A 119 28.69 49.76 75.32
N LEU A 120 29.55 48.77 75.05
CA LEU A 120 30.33 48.10 76.09
C LEU A 120 31.33 49.04 76.78
N MET A 121 31.97 49.92 76.00
CA MET A 121 32.87 50.94 76.55
C MET A 121 32.13 51.96 77.45
N LEU A 122 30.91 52.36 77.08
CA LEU A 122 30.04 53.22 77.89
C LEU A 122 29.62 52.56 79.22
N LEU A 123 29.57 51.23 79.25
CA LEU A 123 29.24 50.42 80.43
C LEU A 123 30.47 50.09 81.31
N GLY A 124 31.64 50.65 80.99
CA GLY A 124 32.85 50.57 81.82
C GLY A 124 33.85 49.48 81.44
N SER A 125 33.65 48.77 80.33
CA SER A 125 34.67 47.87 79.77
C SER A 125 35.85 48.68 79.20
N ASP A 126 37.08 48.22 79.44
CA ASP A 126 38.24 48.75 78.71
C ASP A 126 38.16 48.41 77.22
N GLU A 127 38.88 49.18 76.40
CA GLU A 127 38.77 49.09 74.93
C GLU A 127 39.16 47.71 74.39
N GLN A 128 40.13 47.04 75.00
CA GLN A 128 40.60 45.73 74.55
C GLN A 128 39.60 44.64 74.91
N ALA A 129 39.07 44.64 76.14
CA ALA A 129 38.03 43.71 76.56
C ALA A 129 36.74 43.87 75.73
N ALA A 130 36.35 45.11 75.41
CA ALA A 130 35.20 45.38 74.53
C ALA A 130 35.45 44.89 73.09
N GLN A 131 36.68 45.01 72.59
CA GLN A 131 37.08 44.49 71.28
C GLN A 131 37.04 42.96 71.26
N ASP A 132 37.66 42.28 72.23
CA ASP A 132 37.70 40.81 72.32
C ASP A 132 36.28 40.21 72.42
N GLN A 133 35.38 40.87 73.16
CA GLN A 133 33.98 40.46 73.26
C GLN A 133 33.21 40.63 71.92
N MET A 134 33.46 41.70 71.17
CA MET A 134 32.87 41.89 69.85
C MET A 134 33.45 40.93 68.81
N ASP A 135 34.73 40.60 68.86
CA ASP A 135 35.35 39.61 67.98
C ASP A 135 34.80 38.20 68.26
N SER A 136 34.58 37.85 69.53
CA SER A 136 33.91 36.61 69.93
C SER A 136 32.46 36.55 69.43
N LEU A 137 31.68 37.63 69.63
CA LEU A 137 30.31 37.73 69.12
C LEU A 137 30.28 37.66 67.59
N LYS A 138 31.25 38.26 66.91
CA LYS A 138 31.39 38.22 65.46
C LYS A 138 31.65 36.80 64.96
N ALA A 139 32.53 36.05 65.62
CA ALA A 139 32.76 34.65 65.31
C ALA A 139 31.52 33.77 65.55
N GLN A 140 30.80 34.00 66.65
CA GLN A 140 29.55 33.28 66.96
C GLN A 140 28.47 33.54 65.91
N ARG A 141 28.20 34.81 65.60
CA ARG A 141 27.19 35.21 64.60
C ARG A 141 27.57 34.78 63.18
N ALA A 142 28.87 34.73 62.86
CA ALA A 142 29.33 34.15 61.59
C ALA A 142 29.02 32.65 61.48
N ASN A 143 29.21 31.88 62.56
CA ASN A 143 28.84 30.46 62.59
C ASN A 143 27.32 30.26 62.54
N GLU A 144 26.56 31.13 63.19
CA GLU A 144 25.09 31.13 63.15
C GLU A 144 24.57 31.43 61.75
N ALA A 145 25.10 32.46 61.08
CA ALA A 145 24.78 32.77 59.69
C ALA A 145 25.12 31.61 58.73
N ALA A 146 26.27 30.97 58.91
CA ALA A 146 26.66 29.80 58.10
C ALA A 146 25.71 28.61 58.32
N THR A 147 25.36 28.33 59.58
CA THR A 147 24.44 27.24 59.94
C THR A 147 23.01 27.54 59.46
N GLY A 148 22.56 28.78 59.60
CA GLY A 148 21.27 29.26 59.10
C GLY A 148 21.17 29.15 57.59
N THR A 149 22.22 29.58 56.87
CA THR A 149 22.32 29.42 55.41
C THR A 149 22.19 27.95 55.00
N ALA A 150 22.99 27.07 55.60
CA ALA A 150 22.93 25.64 55.28
C ALA A 150 21.56 25.02 55.59
N THR A 151 20.91 25.45 56.67
CA THR A 151 19.60 24.94 57.10
C THR A 151 18.49 25.38 56.15
N LEU A 152 18.43 26.68 55.81
CA LEU A 152 17.42 27.23 54.93
C LEU A 152 17.61 26.71 53.49
N GLN A 153 18.85 26.63 52.99
CA GLN A 153 19.12 26.07 51.66
C GLN A 153 18.72 24.60 51.55
N ARG A 154 19.04 23.77 52.56
CA ARG A 154 18.58 22.37 52.59
C ARG A 154 17.05 22.26 52.55
N LEU A 155 16.34 23.10 53.32
CA LEU A 155 14.87 23.11 53.31
C LEU A 155 14.30 23.57 51.96
N ALA A 156 14.97 24.51 51.29
CA ALA A 156 14.60 24.95 49.95
C ALA A 156 14.82 23.86 48.89
N ASP A 157 15.92 23.12 48.99
CA ASP A 157 16.20 21.97 48.12
C ASP A 157 15.17 20.84 48.34
N GLU A 158 14.84 20.52 49.59
CA GLU A 158 13.79 19.55 49.94
C GLU A 158 12.41 19.96 49.41
N LEU A 159 12.09 21.25 49.48
CA LEU A 159 10.88 21.79 48.88
C LEU A 159 10.89 21.65 47.35
N GLY A 160 12.03 21.90 46.70
CA GLY A 160 12.19 21.71 45.25
C GLY A 160 11.98 20.26 44.80
N VAL A 161 12.46 19.29 45.58
CA VAL A 161 12.19 17.86 45.33
C VAL A 161 10.71 17.55 45.50
N ALA A 162 10.07 18.02 46.58
CA ALA A 162 8.65 17.80 46.81
C ALA A 162 7.75 18.41 45.72
N ASP A 163 8.12 19.56 45.17
CA ASP A 163 7.44 20.19 44.03
C ASP A 163 7.56 19.34 42.75
N ALA A 164 8.77 18.87 42.43
CA ALA A 164 9.01 18.00 41.29
C ALA A 164 8.24 16.66 41.39
N ASP A 165 8.24 16.03 42.56
CA ASP A 165 7.48 14.80 42.83
C ASP A 165 5.96 15.03 42.70
N THR A 166 5.46 16.16 43.21
CA THR A 166 4.05 16.55 43.07
C THR A 166 3.68 16.75 41.61
N LYS A 167 4.52 17.44 40.82
CA LYS A 167 4.32 17.62 39.38
C LYS A 167 4.25 16.26 38.67
N ASN A 168 5.19 15.37 38.94
CA ASN A 168 5.23 14.04 38.33
C ASN A 168 3.98 13.22 38.66
N ALA A 169 3.50 13.28 39.90
CA ALA A 169 2.27 12.60 40.32
C ALA A 169 1.02 13.17 39.61
N ILE A 170 0.93 14.49 39.44
CA ILE A 170 -0.16 15.13 38.69
C ILE A 170 -0.13 14.71 37.22
N ASP A 171 1.05 14.72 36.59
CA ASP A 171 1.19 14.37 35.18
C ASP A 171 0.88 12.88 34.94
N ALA A 172 1.31 11.99 35.84
CA ALA A 172 0.96 10.57 35.80
C ALA A 172 -0.57 10.36 35.94
N ALA A 173 -1.21 11.00 36.91
CA ALA A 173 -2.66 10.90 37.11
C ALA A 173 -3.45 11.42 35.90
N LYS A 174 -2.98 12.51 35.26
CA LYS A 174 -3.59 13.01 34.01
C LYS A 174 -3.43 12.03 32.86
N ALA A 175 -2.27 11.38 32.73
CA ALA A 175 -2.04 10.36 31.70
C ALA A 175 -2.95 9.15 31.90
N GLU A 176 -3.08 8.65 33.13
CA GLU A 176 -3.98 7.55 33.48
C GLU A 176 -5.44 7.92 33.23
N LEU A 177 -5.86 9.13 33.59
CA LEU A 177 -7.22 9.63 33.31
C LEU A 177 -7.48 9.69 31.80
N GLY A 178 -6.51 10.15 31.01
CA GLY A 178 -6.59 10.15 29.54
C GLY A 178 -6.70 8.75 28.93
N ALA A 179 -5.99 7.77 29.50
CA ALA A 179 -6.10 6.37 29.09
C ALA A 179 -7.44 5.73 29.52
N ALA A 180 -8.00 6.14 30.67
CA ALA A 180 -9.27 5.67 31.18
C ALA A 180 -10.49 6.32 30.49
N ALA A 181 -10.34 7.47 29.84
CA ALA A 181 -11.38 8.10 29.04
C ALA A 181 -10.86 8.42 27.63
N PRO A 182 -10.63 7.41 26.76
CA PRO A 182 -10.32 7.68 25.37
C PRO A 182 -11.39 8.59 24.76
N ILE A 183 -10.99 9.56 23.96
CA ILE A 183 -11.90 10.55 23.34
C ILE A 183 -13.01 9.88 22.51
N ALA A 184 -12.79 8.65 22.05
CA ALA A 184 -13.75 7.84 21.30
C ALA A 184 -14.72 7.01 22.17
N THR A 185 -14.60 7.04 23.49
CA THR A 185 -15.48 6.35 24.42
C THR A 185 -16.73 7.20 24.68
N GLY A 186 -17.92 6.58 24.59
CA GLY A 186 -19.18 7.29 24.80
C GLY A 186 -19.57 8.21 23.64
N LEU A 187 -19.05 7.98 22.44
CA LEU A 187 -19.56 8.66 21.24
C LEU A 187 -21.06 8.36 21.10
N VAL A 188 -21.84 9.44 20.99
CA VAL A 188 -23.28 9.38 20.73
C VAL A 188 -23.56 10.14 19.45
N GLY A 189 -24.31 9.53 18.54
CA GLY A 189 -24.81 10.23 17.36
C GLY A 189 -25.80 11.35 17.69
N GLY A 190 -26.39 11.92 16.66
CA GLY A 190 -27.37 13.00 16.80
C GLY A 190 -26.72 14.36 17.01
N GLN A 191 -27.12 15.06 18.06
CA GLN A 191 -26.81 16.50 18.19
C GLN A 191 -25.31 16.78 18.37
N GLN A 192 -24.60 15.98 19.17
CA GLN A 192 -23.17 16.18 19.42
C GLN A 192 -22.35 16.16 18.12
N ALA A 193 -22.54 15.12 17.31
CA ALA A 193 -21.86 15.00 16.01
C ALA A 193 -22.21 16.17 15.07
N ARG A 194 -23.47 16.63 15.08
CA ARG A 194 -23.91 17.78 14.27
C ARG A 194 -23.29 19.10 14.73
N ASP A 195 -23.20 19.32 16.04
CA ASP A 195 -22.57 20.51 16.61
C ASP A 195 -21.07 20.53 16.29
N ASP A 196 -20.41 19.37 16.29
CA ASP A 196 -19.00 19.23 15.95
C ASP A 196 -18.72 19.47 14.48
N ALA A 197 -19.51 18.84 13.59
CA ALA A 197 -19.46 19.13 12.16
C ALA A 197 -19.75 20.60 11.90
N GLY A 198 -20.79 21.16 12.52
CA GLY A 198 -21.15 22.58 12.39
C GLY A 198 -20.01 23.51 12.80
N ALA A 199 -19.31 23.19 13.89
CA ALA A 199 -18.18 24.00 14.35
C ALA A 199 -16.95 23.88 13.43
N ILE A 200 -16.71 22.70 12.86
CA ILE A 200 -15.64 22.49 11.87
C ILE A 200 -15.95 23.25 10.59
N LEU A 201 -17.17 23.07 10.04
CA LEU A 201 -17.64 23.75 8.83
C LEU A 201 -17.68 25.27 9.01
N GLY A 202 -18.03 25.75 10.21
CA GLY A 202 -18.03 27.17 10.58
C GLY A 202 -16.64 27.73 10.87
N GLY A 203 -15.62 26.89 10.97
CA GLY A 203 -14.25 27.29 11.26
C GLY A 203 -14.06 27.87 12.67
N ASN A 204 -14.89 27.46 13.63
CA ASN A 204 -14.82 27.84 15.04
C ASN A 204 -14.76 26.64 16.02
N ALA A 205 -14.38 25.45 15.52
CA ALA A 205 -14.22 24.24 16.32
C ALA A 205 -13.16 24.41 17.43
N THR A 206 -13.52 23.94 18.62
CA THR A 206 -12.60 23.86 19.76
C THR A 206 -11.63 22.68 19.61
N PRO A 207 -10.47 22.68 20.29
CA PRO A 207 -9.53 21.56 20.26
C PRO A 207 -10.16 20.21 20.63
N GLN A 208 -11.11 20.21 21.57
CA GLN A 208 -11.83 19.02 22.00
C GLN A 208 -12.74 18.46 20.90
N GLN A 209 -13.38 19.32 20.12
CA GLN A 209 -14.22 18.91 18.99
C GLN A 209 -13.37 18.34 17.85
N VAL A 210 -12.25 19.01 17.54
CA VAL A 210 -11.29 18.51 16.54
C VAL A 210 -10.74 17.15 16.93
N ALA A 211 -10.34 16.97 18.18
CA ALA A 211 -9.82 15.70 18.67
C ALA A 211 -10.87 14.58 18.62
N ARG A 212 -12.14 14.89 18.93
CA ARG A 212 -13.23 13.92 18.87
C ARG A 212 -13.57 13.50 17.45
N VAL A 213 -13.67 14.46 16.54
CA VAL A 213 -13.92 14.17 15.12
C VAL A 213 -12.77 13.34 14.54
N ARG A 214 -11.52 13.74 14.78
CA ARG A 214 -10.34 12.95 14.37
C ARG A 214 -10.41 11.51 14.89
N ALA A 215 -10.61 11.34 16.20
CA ALA A 215 -10.66 10.03 16.82
C ALA A 215 -11.78 9.15 16.27
N SER A 216 -12.96 9.73 15.94
CA SER A 216 -14.06 8.96 15.34
C SER A 216 -13.75 8.51 13.91
N LEU A 217 -13.11 9.38 13.12
CA LEU A 217 -12.85 9.16 11.70
C LEU A 217 -11.69 8.19 11.44
N THR A 218 -10.73 8.08 12.36
CA THR A 218 -9.53 7.24 12.20
C THR A 218 -9.55 5.98 13.05
N ARG A 219 -10.62 5.71 13.81
CA ARG A 219 -10.67 4.56 14.71
C ARG A 219 -11.02 3.29 13.96
N TRP A 220 -9.99 2.51 13.70
CA TRP A 220 -10.05 1.11 13.28
C TRP A 220 -9.38 0.25 14.34
N THR A 221 -10.05 -0.80 14.79
CA THR A 221 -9.39 -1.86 15.57
C THR A 221 -8.60 -2.78 14.64
N PRO A 222 -7.50 -3.39 15.11
CA PRO A 222 -6.76 -4.37 14.32
C PRO A 222 -7.64 -5.51 13.82
N GLU A 223 -8.65 -5.93 14.60
CA GLU A 223 -9.59 -6.98 14.25
C GLU A 223 -10.54 -6.55 13.12
N GLU A 224 -11.07 -5.32 13.16
CA GLU A 224 -11.90 -4.76 12.08
C GLU A 224 -11.09 -4.65 10.78
N SER A 225 -9.87 -4.10 10.84
CA SER A 225 -9.00 -3.99 9.66
C SER A 225 -8.63 -5.37 9.11
N ALA A 226 -8.30 -6.34 9.97
CA ALA A 226 -7.99 -7.70 9.52
C ALA A 226 -9.22 -8.39 8.90
N ALA A 227 -10.42 -8.17 9.43
CA ALA A 227 -11.64 -8.71 8.84
C ALA A 227 -11.87 -8.16 7.43
N LEU A 228 -11.80 -6.84 7.26
CA LEU A 228 -11.96 -6.21 5.95
C LEU A 228 -10.87 -6.62 4.95
N ALA A 229 -9.61 -6.69 5.40
CA ALA A 229 -8.49 -7.16 4.57
C ALA A 229 -8.65 -8.60 4.08
N ASN A 230 -9.57 -9.38 4.66
CA ASN A 230 -9.92 -10.73 4.22
C ASN A 230 -11.33 -10.78 3.58
N GLY A 231 -11.89 -9.64 3.19
CA GLY A 231 -13.21 -9.53 2.57
C GLY A 231 -14.37 -9.91 3.50
N ARG A 232 -14.15 -9.91 4.83
CA ARG A 232 -15.15 -10.28 5.84
C ARG A 232 -15.79 -9.04 6.46
N PRO A 233 -17.03 -9.15 6.97
CA PRO A 233 -17.65 -8.05 7.69
C PRO A 233 -16.86 -7.63 8.93
N ALA A 234 -16.79 -6.32 9.18
CA ALA A 234 -16.19 -5.72 10.36
C ALA A 234 -17.28 -5.12 11.26
N ASP A 235 -17.28 -5.50 12.53
CA ASP A 235 -18.30 -5.11 13.50
C ASP A 235 -17.94 -3.79 14.21
N MET A 236 -18.50 -2.69 13.71
CA MET A 236 -18.35 -1.38 14.31
C MET A 236 -19.28 -1.19 15.52
N PRO A 237 -18.81 -0.57 16.62
CA PRO A 237 -19.68 -0.17 17.72
C PRO A 237 -20.79 0.79 17.26
N GLN A 238 -22.04 0.53 17.67
CA GLN A 238 -23.20 1.35 17.27
C GLN A 238 -23.00 2.85 17.54
N GLY A 239 -22.44 3.24 18.69
CA GLY A 239 -22.22 4.64 19.02
C GLY A 239 -21.24 5.35 18.08
N GLN A 240 -20.23 4.63 17.58
CA GLN A 240 -19.30 5.16 16.57
C GLN A 240 -20.02 5.31 15.23
N TYR A 241 -20.78 4.29 14.81
CA TYR A 241 -21.55 4.34 13.57
C TYR A 241 -22.55 5.50 13.57
N ASP A 242 -23.32 5.68 14.65
CA ASP A 242 -24.31 6.75 14.79
C ASP A 242 -23.65 8.14 14.77
N TYR A 243 -22.49 8.27 15.43
CA TYR A 243 -21.71 9.50 15.43
C TYR A 243 -21.21 9.84 14.03
N LEU A 244 -20.57 8.89 13.35
CA LEU A 244 -20.04 9.09 12.00
C LEU A 244 -21.16 9.39 11.00
N THR A 245 -22.25 8.62 11.03
CA THR A 245 -23.43 8.86 10.18
C THR A 245 -23.99 10.27 10.40
N SER A 246 -24.14 10.69 11.67
CA SER A 246 -24.62 12.04 11.99
C SER A 246 -23.64 13.14 11.58
N LEU A 247 -22.33 12.88 11.69
CA LEU A 247 -21.26 13.78 11.27
C LEU A 247 -21.27 13.95 9.74
N MET A 248 -21.36 12.87 8.97
CA MET A 248 -21.43 12.87 7.51
C MET A 248 -22.67 13.62 7.01
N HIS A 249 -23.85 13.32 7.57
CA HIS A 249 -25.10 13.99 7.20
C HIS A 249 -25.16 15.46 7.64
N ALA A 250 -24.41 15.87 8.67
CA ALA A 250 -24.29 17.29 9.01
C ALA A 250 -23.57 18.10 7.91
N MET A 251 -22.86 17.43 7.00
CA MET A 251 -22.21 18.03 5.83
C MET A 251 -23.10 17.99 4.59
N ASP A 252 -24.32 17.46 4.68
CA ASP A 252 -25.27 17.47 3.56
C ASP A 252 -25.53 18.91 3.09
N GLY A 253 -25.48 19.12 1.77
CA GLY A 253 -25.60 20.44 1.15
C GLY A 253 -24.30 21.21 0.98
N LYS A 254 -23.15 20.70 1.49
CA LYS A 254 -21.81 21.22 1.17
C LYS A 254 -21.24 20.53 -0.06
N SER A 255 -20.50 21.28 -0.89
CA SER A 255 -19.72 20.69 -1.96
C SER A 255 -18.54 19.90 -1.40
N VAL A 256 -17.96 18.99 -2.19
CA VAL A 256 -16.80 18.19 -1.76
C VAL A 256 -15.59 19.10 -1.51
N ALA A 257 -15.42 20.13 -2.35
CA ALA A 257 -14.39 21.15 -2.15
C ALA A 257 -14.59 21.97 -0.86
N ASP A 258 -15.83 22.30 -0.49
CA ASP A 258 -16.10 23.01 0.77
C ASP A 258 -15.79 22.14 2.00
N ILE A 259 -16.12 20.84 1.93
CA ILE A 259 -15.80 19.87 2.98
C ILE A 259 -14.27 19.79 3.13
N ASP A 260 -13.55 19.60 2.02
CA ASP A 260 -12.10 19.52 2.02
C ASP A 260 -11.44 20.77 2.61
N ALA A 261 -11.85 21.96 2.17
CA ALA A 261 -11.33 23.22 2.68
C ALA A 261 -11.59 23.40 4.19
N ALA A 262 -12.80 23.04 4.66
CA ALA A 262 -13.15 23.11 6.08
C ALA A 262 -12.30 22.14 6.92
N MET A 263 -12.11 20.91 6.44
CA MET A 263 -11.25 19.91 7.08
C MET A 263 -9.78 20.34 7.08
N GLY A 264 -9.32 20.96 6.00
CA GLY A 264 -7.95 21.47 5.84
C GLY A 264 -7.56 22.47 6.93
N LYS A 265 -8.48 23.33 7.36
CA LYS A 265 -8.26 24.31 8.43
C LYS A 265 -7.81 23.68 9.75
N TYR A 266 -8.16 22.42 9.99
CA TYR A 266 -7.87 21.68 11.22
C TYR A 266 -6.95 20.47 10.99
N GLY A 267 -6.40 20.31 9.79
CA GLY A 267 -5.60 19.14 9.41
C GLY A 267 -6.38 17.83 9.50
N LEU A 268 -7.68 17.86 9.21
CA LEU A 268 -8.60 16.71 9.29
C LEU A 268 -8.84 16.04 7.93
N GLN A 269 -8.25 16.53 6.82
CA GLN A 269 -8.51 16.00 5.47
C GLN A 269 -8.25 14.49 5.37
N GLY A 270 -7.08 14.02 5.82
CA GLY A 270 -6.76 12.60 5.83
C GLY A 270 -7.68 11.78 6.72
N ALA A 271 -8.05 12.30 7.89
CA ALA A 271 -9.03 11.64 8.75
C ALA A 271 -10.40 11.53 8.06
N MET A 272 -10.84 12.58 7.37
CA MET A 272 -12.08 12.55 6.60
C MET A 272 -12.01 11.50 5.49
N GLY A 273 -10.88 11.38 4.78
CA GLY A 273 -10.65 10.30 3.81
C GLY A 273 -10.77 8.90 4.43
N ASP A 274 -10.15 8.67 5.59
CA ASP A 274 -10.26 7.40 6.33
C ASP A 274 -11.70 7.10 6.73
N GLY A 275 -12.42 8.11 7.23
CA GLY A 275 -13.82 7.98 7.63
C GLY A 275 -14.77 7.76 6.45
N MET A 276 -14.48 8.35 5.29
CA MET A 276 -15.23 8.08 4.06
C MET A 276 -15.02 6.64 3.60
N ARG A 277 -13.78 6.13 3.62
CA ARG A 277 -13.51 4.72 3.30
C ARG A 277 -14.19 3.77 4.28
N MET A 278 -14.18 4.12 5.58
CA MET A 278 -14.81 3.36 6.65
C MET A 278 -16.33 3.27 6.47
N MET A 279 -17.00 4.41 6.38
CA MET A 279 -18.46 4.45 6.25
C MET A 279 -18.91 3.98 4.86
N GLY A 280 -18.12 4.25 3.83
CA GLY A 280 -18.36 3.79 2.46
C GLY A 280 -18.08 2.30 2.23
N ASN A 281 -17.56 1.56 3.22
CA ASN A 281 -17.29 0.14 3.05
C ASN A 281 -18.56 -0.70 3.28
N PRO A 282 -19.01 -1.50 2.30
CA PRO A 282 -20.22 -2.31 2.44
C PRO A 282 -20.09 -3.45 3.46
N ASN A 283 -18.86 -3.85 3.82
CA ASN A 283 -18.58 -4.87 4.83
C ASN A 283 -18.50 -4.30 6.25
N THR A 284 -18.57 -2.98 6.43
CA THR A 284 -18.76 -2.41 7.77
C THR A 284 -20.19 -2.61 8.22
N GLN A 285 -20.39 -3.17 9.41
CA GLN A 285 -21.71 -3.42 9.97
C GLN A 285 -21.78 -3.14 11.47
N THR A 286 -22.99 -3.07 12.02
CA THR A 286 -23.22 -3.03 13.47
C THR A 286 -24.07 -4.20 13.91
N ALA A 287 -24.03 -4.53 15.21
CA ALA A 287 -24.89 -5.55 15.81
C ALA A 287 -26.39 -5.27 15.67
N LEU A 288 -26.80 -4.02 15.38
CA LEU A 288 -28.19 -3.64 15.13
C LEU A 288 -28.59 -3.72 13.65
N GLY A 289 -27.70 -4.22 12.78
CA GLY A 289 -27.97 -4.40 11.34
C GLY A 289 -27.80 -3.15 10.50
N ALA A 290 -27.10 -2.12 11.01
CA ALA A 290 -26.67 -1.01 10.17
C ALA A 290 -25.46 -1.44 9.33
N HIS A 291 -25.36 -0.93 8.11
CA HIS A 291 -24.29 -1.27 7.17
C HIS A 291 -23.73 -0.02 6.50
N GLY A 292 -22.44 -0.06 6.21
CA GLY A 292 -21.78 0.95 5.39
C GLY A 292 -22.22 0.92 3.91
N GLY A 293 -21.52 1.69 3.10
CA GLY A 293 -21.80 1.91 1.68
C GLY A 293 -21.95 3.40 1.35
N LEU A 294 -21.97 3.72 0.06
CA LEU A 294 -21.94 5.10 -0.44
C LEU A 294 -23.11 5.98 0.05
N GLN A 295 -24.22 5.39 0.47
CA GLN A 295 -25.38 6.09 1.04
C GLN A 295 -25.12 6.72 2.41
N THR A 296 -24.06 6.30 3.10
CA THR A 296 -23.68 6.82 4.43
C THR A 296 -22.78 8.07 4.34
N LEU A 297 -22.30 8.38 3.14
CA LEU A 297 -21.45 9.53 2.87
C LEU A 297 -22.28 10.81 2.76
N PRO A 298 -21.65 12.00 2.88
CA PRO A 298 -22.34 13.26 2.58
C PRO A 298 -22.94 13.22 1.17
N THR A 299 -24.15 13.75 1.01
CA THR A 299 -24.96 13.61 -0.22
C THR A 299 -24.15 14.00 -1.47
N LYS A 300 -23.41 15.11 -1.43
CA LYS A 300 -22.61 15.56 -2.59
C LYS A 300 -21.41 14.68 -2.91
N VAL A 301 -20.85 13.99 -1.93
CA VAL A 301 -19.80 12.98 -2.13
C VAL A 301 -20.40 11.74 -2.79
N SER A 302 -21.53 11.25 -2.25
CA SER A 302 -22.26 10.12 -2.82
C SER A 302 -22.70 10.39 -4.27
N GLU A 303 -23.24 11.59 -4.54
CA GLU A 303 -23.63 12.02 -5.89
C GLU A 303 -22.42 12.09 -6.84
N LEU A 304 -21.28 12.62 -6.38
CA LEU A 304 -20.06 12.70 -7.17
C LEU A 304 -19.56 11.30 -7.59
N LEU A 305 -19.69 10.32 -6.69
CA LEU A 305 -19.23 8.95 -6.91
C LEU A 305 -20.20 8.09 -7.74
N THR A 306 -21.48 8.46 -7.84
CA THR A 306 -22.51 7.60 -8.46
C THR A 306 -23.13 8.18 -9.73
N LYS A 307 -23.27 9.51 -9.83
CA LYS A 307 -23.89 10.14 -11.01
C LYS A 307 -22.95 10.13 -12.21
N ASP A 308 -23.50 10.38 -13.39
CA ASP A 308 -22.71 10.58 -14.59
C ASP A 308 -21.80 11.79 -14.44
N PRO A 309 -20.46 11.61 -14.50
CA PRO A 309 -19.53 12.71 -14.31
C PRO A 309 -19.47 13.63 -15.54
N ALA A 310 -20.04 13.23 -16.68
CA ALA A 310 -19.92 13.91 -17.96
C ALA A 310 -21.25 14.49 -18.46
N GLY A 311 -21.74 15.53 -17.78
CA GLY A 311 -23.00 16.18 -18.14
C GLY A 311 -22.90 17.01 -19.43
N LEU A 312 -23.77 16.78 -20.41
CA LEU A 312 -23.87 17.63 -21.60
C LEU A 312 -24.59 18.94 -21.24
N ILE A 313 -23.93 20.07 -21.48
CA ILE A 313 -24.50 21.41 -21.35
C ILE A 313 -24.74 21.99 -22.76
N GLY A 314 -25.98 22.34 -23.07
CA GLY A 314 -26.38 22.87 -24.38
C GLY A 314 -26.87 21.78 -25.34
N SER A 315 -26.94 22.09 -26.63
CA SER A 315 -27.36 21.15 -27.68
C SER A 315 -26.23 20.19 -28.06
N PRO A 316 -26.50 18.94 -28.47
CA PRO A 316 -25.48 17.96 -28.87
C PRO A 316 -24.46 18.45 -29.91
N GLU A 317 -24.86 19.41 -30.76
CA GLU A 317 -24.05 19.95 -31.86
C GLU A 317 -23.15 21.14 -31.46
N PHE A 318 -23.45 21.84 -30.35
CA PHE A 318 -22.76 23.07 -29.92
C PHE A 318 -22.49 23.10 -28.41
N GLY A 319 -22.68 21.96 -27.74
CA GLY A 319 -22.63 21.86 -26.30
C GLY A 319 -21.22 21.84 -25.74
N SER A 320 -21.11 21.71 -24.42
CA SER A 320 -19.86 21.43 -23.72
C SER A 320 -20.10 20.30 -22.72
N ARG A 321 -19.11 19.45 -22.49
CA ARG A 321 -19.18 18.45 -21.42
C ARG A 321 -18.67 19.07 -20.14
N SER A 322 -19.47 19.02 -19.09
CA SER A 322 -19.09 19.48 -17.76
C SER A 322 -18.59 18.31 -16.96
N ILE A 323 -17.37 18.45 -16.42
CA ILE A 323 -16.74 17.46 -15.53
C ILE A 323 -16.42 18.15 -14.20
N PRO A 324 -16.80 17.59 -13.05
CA PRO A 324 -16.58 18.21 -11.74
C PRO A 324 -15.13 18.02 -11.25
N VAL A 325 -14.16 18.50 -12.03
CA VAL A 325 -12.71 18.32 -11.80
C VAL A 325 -12.30 18.82 -10.42
N THR A 326 -12.78 19.99 -9.98
CA THR A 326 -12.43 20.53 -8.66
C THR A 326 -12.97 19.66 -7.53
N GLN A 327 -14.14 19.06 -7.72
CA GLN A 327 -14.74 18.16 -6.72
C GLN A 327 -13.98 16.84 -6.62
N PHE A 328 -13.57 16.25 -7.74
CA PHE A 328 -12.74 15.03 -7.74
C PHE A 328 -11.36 15.29 -7.16
N ASN A 329 -10.73 16.43 -7.47
CA ASN A 329 -9.44 16.80 -6.89
C ASN A 329 -9.53 16.98 -5.36
N ALA A 330 -10.61 17.59 -4.86
CA ALA A 330 -10.86 17.70 -3.42
C ALA A 330 -11.07 16.34 -2.74
N LEU A 331 -11.85 15.44 -3.38
CA LEU A 331 -12.01 14.07 -2.88
C LEU A 331 -10.66 13.33 -2.84
N ASN A 332 -9.88 13.44 -3.91
CA ASN A 332 -8.56 12.85 -4.03
C ASN A 332 -7.57 13.40 -2.99
N ASP A 333 -7.63 14.69 -2.66
CA ASP A 333 -6.77 15.27 -1.62
C ASP A 333 -7.10 14.70 -0.23
N MET A 334 -8.39 14.57 0.11
CA MET A 334 -8.81 13.95 1.37
C MET A 334 -8.40 12.47 1.45
N LEU A 335 -8.65 11.69 0.40
CA LEU A 335 -8.28 10.27 0.35
C LEU A 335 -6.77 10.05 0.34
N GLY A 336 -6.04 10.87 -0.41
CA GLY A 336 -4.59 10.77 -0.57
C GLY A 336 -3.80 11.15 0.69
N LYS A 337 -4.36 12.04 1.54
CA LYS A 337 -3.82 12.36 2.87
C LYS A 337 -4.21 11.36 3.96
N GLY A 338 -5.13 10.44 3.67
CA GLY A 338 -5.56 9.39 4.58
C GLY A 338 -4.51 8.28 4.76
N ASN A 339 -4.78 7.37 5.68
CA ASN A 339 -3.98 6.17 5.86
C ASN A 339 -4.35 5.13 4.79
N LYS A 340 -3.44 4.95 3.83
CA LYS A 340 -3.57 4.01 2.71
C LYS A 340 -3.79 2.55 3.15
N GLY A 341 -3.29 2.15 4.32
CA GLY A 341 -3.48 0.79 4.85
C GLY A 341 -4.92 0.47 5.30
N LEU A 342 -5.84 1.43 5.20
CA LEU A 342 -7.26 1.28 5.54
C LEU A 342 -8.17 1.18 4.31
N ALA A 343 -7.60 1.21 3.11
CA ALA A 343 -8.33 1.00 1.86
C ALA A 343 -8.53 -0.51 1.66
N LEU A 344 -9.62 -1.03 2.23
CA LEU A 344 -9.86 -2.48 2.40
C LEU A 344 -11.25 -2.88 1.88
N GLY A 345 -11.45 -2.81 0.57
CA GLY A 345 -12.71 -3.14 -0.09
C GLY A 345 -13.79 -2.07 0.04
N SER A 346 -13.45 -0.79 0.00
CA SER A 346 -14.43 0.29 0.10
C SER A 346 -15.17 0.54 -1.22
N ASP A 347 -16.47 0.81 -1.15
CA ASP A 347 -17.20 1.24 -2.34
C ASP A 347 -16.78 2.64 -2.81
N VAL A 348 -16.11 3.43 -1.96
CA VAL A 348 -15.49 4.71 -2.36
C VAL A 348 -14.45 4.48 -3.44
N ASP A 349 -13.53 3.53 -3.23
CA ASP A 349 -12.43 3.25 -4.15
C ASP A 349 -12.95 2.59 -5.44
N ARG A 350 -13.91 1.65 -5.34
CA ARG A 350 -14.61 1.07 -6.50
C ARG A 350 -15.33 2.12 -7.36
N ALA A 351 -16.08 3.00 -6.69
CA ALA A 351 -16.79 4.07 -7.37
C ALA A 351 -15.83 5.08 -8.00
N LEU A 352 -14.70 5.38 -7.33
CA LEU A 352 -13.68 6.26 -7.87
C LEU A 352 -13.07 5.71 -9.17
N LEU A 353 -12.76 4.42 -9.23
CA LEU A 353 -12.31 3.75 -10.46
C LEU A 353 -13.38 3.78 -11.57
N ASN A 354 -14.64 3.52 -11.22
CA ASN A 354 -15.76 3.63 -12.16
C ASN A 354 -15.93 5.06 -12.70
N GLN A 355 -15.79 6.08 -11.85
CA GLN A 355 -15.87 7.47 -12.28
C GLN A 355 -14.67 7.85 -13.16
N ALA A 356 -13.48 7.37 -12.84
CA ALA A 356 -12.28 7.59 -13.64
C ALA A 356 -12.46 7.05 -15.08
N SER A 357 -13.00 5.84 -15.23
CA SER A 357 -13.25 5.25 -16.55
C SER A 357 -14.33 6.00 -17.35
N ARG A 358 -15.39 6.47 -16.68
CA ARG A 358 -16.44 7.28 -17.33
C ARG A 358 -15.95 8.65 -17.77
N ILE A 359 -15.06 9.27 -17.00
CA ILE A 359 -14.38 10.52 -17.39
C ILE A 359 -13.45 10.27 -18.57
N ALA A 360 -12.64 9.21 -18.52
CA ALA A 360 -11.75 8.80 -19.60
C ALA A 360 -12.50 8.56 -20.92
N ALA A 361 -13.69 7.97 -20.87
CA ALA A 361 -14.54 7.76 -22.05
C ALA A 361 -14.95 9.08 -22.75
N THR A 362 -14.83 10.24 -22.09
CA THR A 362 -15.14 11.55 -22.68
C THR A 362 -14.05 12.11 -23.58
N GLU A 363 -12.81 11.63 -23.49
CA GLU A 363 -11.66 12.10 -24.30
C GLU A 363 -11.93 11.95 -25.81
N ARG A 364 -12.75 10.98 -26.20
CA ARG A 364 -13.12 10.71 -27.60
C ARG A 364 -14.20 11.63 -28.15
N SER A 365 -14.65 12.63 -27.39
CA SER A 365 -15.71 13.56 -27.78
C SER A 365 -15.11 14.84 -28.39
N PRO A 366 -15.58 15.31 -29.57
CA PRO A 366 -15.13 16.58 -30.19
C PRO A 366 -15.69 17.82 -29.46
N ILE A 367 -16.20 17.64 -28.25
CA ILE A 367 -16.98 18.62 -27.51
C ILE A 367 -16.07 19.21 -26.42
N ALA A 368 -16.00 20.53 -26.35
CA ALA A 368 -15.17 21.22 -25.36
C ALA A 368 -15.54 20.83 -23.92
N VAL A 369 -14.52 20.65 -23.08
CA VAL A 369 -14.67 20.30 -21.67
C VAL A 369 -14.58 21.55 -20.79
N ILE A 370 -15.50 21.67 -19.85
CA ILE A 370 -15.57 22.76 -18.86
C ILE A 370 -15.55 22.18 -17.44
N ALA A 371 -14.88 22.88 -16.52
CA ALA A 371 -14.89 22.53 -15.11
C ALA A 371 -16.24 22.88 -14.45
N ASP A 372 -16.68 21.98 -13.57
CA ASP A 372 -17.70 22.17 -12.53
C ASP A 372 -19.07 22.73 -12.96
N PRO A 373 -20.16 21.93 -12.89
CA PRO A 373 -21.48 22.35 -13.34
C PRO A 373 -22.12 23.45 -12.48
N ASP A 374 -21.62 23.67 -11.26
CA ASP A 374 -22.25 24.49 -10.22
C ASP A 374 -21.65 25.91 -10.06
N GLN A 375 -20.76 26.36 -10.97
CA GLN A 375 -20.33 27.76 -10.94
C GLN A 375 -21.54 28.71 -11.10
N PRO A 376 -21.66 29.76 -10.27
CA PRO A 376 -22.81 30.65 -10.30
C PRO A 376 -22.98 31.29 -11.68
N LYS A 377 -24.21 31.23 -12.21
CA LYS A 377 -24.66 31.71 -13.54
C LYS A 377 -24.32 33.18 -13.90
N GLY A 378 -23.62 33.90 -13.03
CA GLY A 378 -23.24 35.30 -13.21
C GLY A 378 -21.88 35.54 -13.87
N ASP A 379 -20.95 34.57 -13.84
CA ASP A 379 -19.66 34.68 -14.53
C ASP A 379 -19.75 33.97 -15.89
N LEU A 380 -19.84 34.74 -16.96
CA LEU A 380 -19.96 34.23 -18.34
C LEU A 380 -18.67 33.57 -18.86
N ARG A 381 -17.66 33.36 -18.01
CA ARG A 381 -16.41 32.70 -18.34
C ARG A 381 -16.35 31.34 -17.64
N ARG A 382 -17.10 30.36 -18.15
CA ARG A 382 -16.80 28.97 -17.83
C ARG A 382 -15.38 28.68 -18.31
N GLU A 383 -14.53 28.24 -17.40
CA GLU A 383 -13.14 27.93 -17.71
C GLU A 383 -13.09 26.64 -18.53
N TYR A 384 -12.61 26.76 -19.77
CA TYR A 384 -12.27 25.59 -20.57
C TYR A 384 -11.09 24.90 -19.92
N VAL A 385 -11.23 23.61 -19.62
CA VAL A 385 -10.17 22.80 -19.02
C VAL A 385 -9.45 22.06 -20.14
N SER A 386 -8.12 22.04 -20.10
CA SER A 386 -7.36 21.23 -21.05
C SER A 386 -7.61 19.74 -20.78
N LEU A 387 -7.57 18.95 -21.84
CA LEU A 387 -7.71 17.49 -21.73
C LEU A 387 -6.60 16.88 -20.84
N SER A 388 -5.37 17.40 -20.91
CA SER A 388 -4.28 17.00 -20.00
C SER A 388 -4.64 17.20 -18.53
N LYS A 389 -5.33 18.29 -18.16
CA LYS A 389 -5.75 18.49 -16.77
C LYS A 389 -6.86 17.52 -16.33
N VAL A 390 -7.73 17.10 -17.25
CA VAL A 390 -8.72 16.05 -17.00
C VAL A 390 -8.01 14.70 -16.78
N ASN A 391 -7.02 14.40 -17.62
CA ASN A 391 -6.24 13.16 -17.54
C ASN A 391 -5.39 13.10 -16.26
N GLU A 392 -4.82 14.22 -15.80
CA GLU A 392 -4.17 14.33 -14.49
C GLU A 392 -5.14 13.98 -13.34
N THR A 393 -6.39 14.47 -13.40
CA THR A 393 -7.42 14.12 -12.41
C THR A 393 -7.81 12.64 -12.49
N VAL A 394 -7.98 12.07 -13.68
CA VAL A 394 -8.25 10.63 -13.88
C VAL A 394 -7.10 9.79 -13.31
N SER A 395 -5.86 10.16 -13.61
CA SER A 395 -4.65 9.52 -13.08
C SER A 395 -4.62 9.56 -11.56
N ALA A 396 -4.87 10.72 -10.95
CA ALA A 396 -4.93 10.85 -9.49
C ALA A 396 -6.06 10.03 -8.84
N MET A 397 -7.22 9.94 -9.50
CA MET A 397 -8.33 9.08 -9.06
C MET A 397 -7.92 7.60 -9.06
N MET A 398 -7.28 7.14 -10.14
CA MET A 398 -6.74 5.78 -10.23
C MET A 398 -5.71 5.54 -9.13
N SER A 399 -4.64 6.35 -9.06
CA SER A 399 -3.57 6.21 -8.06
C SER A 399 -4.10 6.14 -6.62
N ASN A 400 -5.12 6.93 -6.28
CA ASN A 400 -5.71 6.91 -4.95
C ASN A 400 -6.58 5.69 -4.67
N ALA A 401 -7.34 5.19 -5.64
CA ALA A 401 -8.13 3.97 -5.47
C ALA A 401 -7.28 2.70 -5.53
N SER A 402 -6.16 2.73 -6.26
CA SER A 402 -5.29 1.58 -6.47
C SER A 402 -4.64 1.01 -5.22
N VAL A 403 -4.66 1.73 -4.10
CA VAL A 403 -4.22 1.18 -2.80
C VAL A 403 -5.20 0.14 -2.23
N ASP A 404 -6.44 0.10 -2.73
CA ASP A 404 -7.44 -0.91 -2.41
C ASP A 404 -7.41 -2.01 -3.47
N HIS A 405 -6.56 -3.01 -3.24
CA HIS A 405 -6.36 -4.11 -4.20
C HIS A 405 -7.64 -4.93 -4.44
N GLN A 406 -8.52 -5.01 -3.44
CA GLN A 406 -9.84 -5.63 -3.61
C GLN A 406 -10.70 -4.82 -4.58
N ALA A 407 -10.74 -3.48 -4.46
CA ALA A 407 -11.46 -2.63 -5.39
C ALA A 407 -10.88 -2.71 -6.82
N VAL A 408 -9.56 -2.80 -6.98
CA VAL A 408 -8.90 -2.99 -8.28
C VAL A 408 -9.28 -4.33 -8.90
N ALA A 409 -9.22 -5.42 -8.13
CA ALA A 409 -9.62 -6.74 -8.60
C ALA A 409 -11.11 -6.77 -9.00
N ASP A 410 -11.99 -6.17 -8.20
CA ASP A 410 -13.41 -6.05 -8.51
C ASP A 410 -13.66 -5.23 -9.78
N PHE A 411 -12.93 -4.12 -9.97
CA PHE A 411 -13.02 -3.28 -11.17
C PHE A 411 -12.59 -4.03 -12.43
N LEU A 412 -11.49 -4.78 -12.37
CA LEU A 412 -11.01 -5.56 -13.52
C LEU A 412 -11.91 -6.76 -13.82
N HIS A 413 -12.35 -7.47 -12.79
CA HIS A 413 -13.15 -8.68 -12.94
C HIS A 413 -14.61 -8.41 -13.31
N ALA A 414 -15.14 -7.24 -12.92
CA ALA A 414 -16.57 -6.97 -12.79
C ALA A 414 -17.26 -7.91 -11.77
N GLY A 415 -18.50 -7.57 -11.41
CA GLY A 415 -19.32 -8.39 -10.53
C GLY A 415 -20.24 -7.57 -9.64
N PRO A 416 -20.93 -8.22 -8.67
CA PRO A 416 -21.97 -7.59 -7.87
C PRO A 416 -21.51 -6.37 -7.06
N ALA A 417 -20.23 -6.32 -6.68
CA ALA A 417 -19.66 -5.17 -5.99
C ALA A 417 -19.57 -3.95 -6.93
N MET A 418 -19.10 -4.15 -8.16
CA MET A 418 -19.05 -3.10 -9.18
C MET A 418 -20.43 -2.70 -9.69
N ASP A 419 -21.33 -3.66 -9.89
CA ASP A 419 -22.70 -3.38 -10.35
C ASP A 419 -23.44 -2.44 -9.36
N ARG A 420 -23.20 -2.63 -8.07
CA ARG A 420 -23.75 -1.81 -7.00
C ARG A 420 -23.32 -0.35 -7.11
N VAL A 421 -22.02 -0.09 -7.28
CA VAL A 421 -21.48 1.28 -7.37
C VAL A 421 -21.75 1.93 -8.72
N ALA A 422 -21.90 1.14 -9.79
CA ALA A 422 -22.27 1.62 -11.11
C ALA A 422 -23.77 1.96 -11.23
N GLY A 423 -24.60 1.51 -10.28
CA GLY A 423 -26.06 1.69 -10.32
C GLY A 423 -26.74 0.81 -11.38
N GLY A 424 -26.12 -0.30 -11.75
CA GLY A 424 -26.52 -1.18 -12.85
C GLY A 424 -25.38 -2.08 -13.28
N HIS A 425 -25.51 -2.77 -14.41
CA HIS A 425 -24.43 -3.61 -14.92
C HIS A 425 -23.17 -2.77 -15.21
N PHE A 426 -22.06 -3.16 -14.59
CA PHE A 426 -20.75 -2.60 -14.85
C PHE A 426 -20.06 -3.35 -16.00
N ASP A 427 -19.78 -2.63 -17.09
CA ASP A 427 -19.04 -3.12 -18.25
C ASP A 427 -17.54 -2.86 -18.05
N ASN A 428 -16.83 -3.85 -17.52
CA ASN A 428 -15.37 -3.78 -17.34
C ASN A 428 -14.62 -3.68 -18.67
N GLY A 429 -15.17 -4.23 -19.76
CA GLY A 429 -14.59 -4.12 -21.09
C GLY A 429 -14.52 -2.67 -21.55
N HIS A 430 -15.66 -1.98 -21.52
CA HIS A 430 -15.73 -0.57 -21.87
C HIS A 430 -14.91 0.31 -20.93
N ALA A 431 -14.95 0.03 -19.62
CA ALA A 431 -14.20 0.79 -18.63
C ALA A 431 -12.68 0.65 -18.82
N PHE A 432 -12.20 -0.57 -19.06
CA PHE A 432 -10.79 -0.84 -19.36
C PHE A 432 -10.38 -0.19 -20.68
N GLU A 433 -11.17 -0.33 -21.74
CA GLU A 433 -10.89 0.28 -23.04
C GLU A 433 -10.75 1.80 -22.93
N ALA A 434 -11.66 2.44 -22.20
CA ALA A 434 -11.63 3.88 -21.97
C ALA A 434 -10.31 4.30 -21.31
N LEU A 435 -9.94 3.68 -20.18
CA LEU A 435 -8.71 4.01 -19.46
C LEU A 435 -7.44 3.66 -20.25
N ALA A 436 -7.42 2.53 -20.97
CA ALA A 436 -6.23 2.05 -21.66
C ALA A 436 -5.90 2.87 -22.91
N THR A 437 -6.87 3.64 -23.40
CA THR A 437 -6.69 4.48 -24.59
C THR A 437 -6.61 5.97 -24.26
N VAL A 438 -6.70 6.37 -22.99
CA VAL A 438 -6.40 7.76 -22.57
C VAL A 438 -4.93 8.06 -22.79
N ARG A 439 -4.61 9.31 -23.17
CA ARG A 439 -3.22 9.77 -23.24
C ARG A 439 -2.80 10.41 -21.92
N PHE A 440 -2.07 9.66 -21.12
CA PHE A 440 -1.46 10.14 -19.88
C PHE A 440 -0.14 10.85 -20.17
N ASP A 441 0.17 11.90 -19.40
CA ASP A 441 1.48 12.56 -19.45
C ASP A 441 2.53 11.66 -18.75
N PRO A 442 3.84 11.79 -19.03
CA PRO A 442 4.86 10.90 -18.44
C PRO A 442 4.92 10.87 -16.90
N ASN A 443 4.35 11.88 -16.23
CA ASN A 443 4.28 11.98 -14.77
C ASN A 443 2.97 11.42 -14.19
N ASP A 444 2.04 10.98 -15.04
CA ASP A 444 0.77 10.39 -14.62
C ASP A 444 0.99 8.90 -14.35
N HIS A 445 0.84 8.49 -13.09
CA HIS A 445 1.18 7.13 -12.64
C HIS A 445 -0.03 6.23 -12.39
N GLY A 446 -1.26 6.64 -12.76
CA GLY A 446 -2.49 5.92 -12.45
C GLY A 446 -2.46 4.43 -12.83
N TRP A 447 -1.99 4.11 -14.03
CA TRP A 447 -1.83 2.72 -14.48
C TRP A 447 -0.77 1.95 -13.70
N LYS A 448 0.39 2.57 -13.50
CA LYS A 448 1.48 1.98 -12.74
C LYS A 448 1.02 1.59 -11.34
N ASP A 449 0.38 2.50 -10.62
CA ASP A 449 -0.11 2.27 -9.26
C ASP A 449 -1.19 1.17 -9.21
N MET A 450 -2.05 1.11 -10.24
CA MET A 450 -3.11 0.09 -10.34
C MET A 450 -2.57 -1.33 -10.56
N LEU A 451 -1.45 -1.47 -11.27
CA LEU A 451 -0.96 -2.77 -11.73
C LEU A 451 0.21 -3.32 -10.91
N ASP A 452 1.03 -2.46 -10.30
CA ASP A 452 2.34 -2.83 -9.75
C ASP A 452 2.36 -3.82 -8.59
N TRP A 453 1.23 -4.05 -7.94
CA TRP A 453 1.11 -5.01 -6.86
C TRP A 453 0.78 -6.43 -7.35
N ILE A 454 0.19 -6.57 -8.56
CA ILE A 454 -0.34 -7.84 -9.08
C ILE A 454 0.78 -8.89 -9.21
N GLY A 455 1.86 -8.56 -9.92
CA GLY A 455 2.98 -9.48 -10.11
C GLY A 455 3.72 -9.82 -8.81
N PRO A 456 4.16 -8.83 -8.02
CA PRO A 456 4.83 -9.06 -6.74
C PRO A 456 4.02 -9.88 -5.73
N ASN A 457 2.69 -9.77 -5.76
CA ASN A 457 1.80 -10.48 -4.83
C ASN A 457 1.32 -11.84 -5.36
N ALA A 458 1.81 -12.31 -6.50
CA ALA A 458 1.40 -13.58 -7.10
C ALA A 458 1.51 -14.79 -6.17
N HIS A 459 2.55 -14.81 -5.32
CA HIS A 459 2.81 -15.90 -4.36
C HIS A 459 2.43 -15.53 -2.91
N THR A 460 1.75 -14.41 -2.70
CA THR A 460 1.31 -14.00 -1.37
C THR A 460 0.18 -14.93 -0.91
N PRO A 461 0.25 -15.55 0.27
CA PRO A 461 -0.80 -16.45 0.72
C PRO A 461 -2.09 -15.69 1.06
N GLY A 462 -3.23 -16.38 0.95
CA GLY A 462 -4.53 -15.88 1.41
C GLY A 462 -5.18 -14.89 0.44
N PHE A 463 -5.96 -13.97 0.99
CA PHE A 463 -6.86 -13.11 0.21
C PHE A 463 -6.13 -12.15 -0.73
N GLU A 464 -4.93 -11.70 -0.34
CA GLU A 464 -4.10 -10.82 -1.15
C GLU A 464 -3.62 -11.50 -2.44
N GLY A 465 -3.08 -12.73 -2.34
CA GLY A 465 -2.70 -13.49 -3.54
C GLY A 465 -3.88 -13.91 -4.40
N HIS A 466 -5.04 -14.18 -3.78
CA HIS A 466 -6.29 -14.42 -4.50
C HIS A 466 -6.69 -13.21 -5.35
N HIS A 467 -6.64 -11.99 -4.78
CA HIS A 467 -6.92 -10.78 -5.53
C HIS A 467 -5.90 -10.51 -6.64
N ALA A 468 -4.62 -10.77 -6.39
CA ALA A 468 -3.59 -10.66 -7.42
C ALA A 468 -3.88 -11.62 -8.58
N ALA A 469 -4.23 -12.87 -8.28
CA ALA A 469 -4.65 -13.87 -9.26
C ALA A 469 -5.88 -13.43 -10.07
N VAL A 470 -6.97 -13.04 -9.40
CA VAL A 470 -8.20 -12.58 -10.07
C VAL A 470 -7.94 -11.35 -10.94
N ALA A 471 -7.15 -10.39 -10.44
CA ALA A 471 -6.76 -9.21 -11.19
C ALA A 471 -5.94 -9.57 -12.43
N ALA A 472 -4.96 -10.49 -12.31
CA ALA A 472 -4.14 -10.95 -13.41
C ALA A 472 -4.95 -11.66 -14.50
N ASP A 473 -5.82 -12.61 -14.13
CA ASP A 473 -6.70 -13.31 -15.08
C ASP A 473 -7.61 -12.33 -15.82
N SER A 474 -8.25 -11.42 -15.08
CA SER A 474 -9.17 -10.44 -15.64
C SER A 474 -8.46 -9.45 -16.56
N LEU A 475 -7.30 -8.95 -16.15
CA LEU A 475 -6.46 -8.07 -16.95
C LEU A 475 -5.98 -8.74 -18.24
N ALA A 476 -5.54 -10.00 -18.16
CA ALA A 476 -5.14 -10.79 -19.31
C ALA A 476 -6.30 -10.95 -20.30
N ARG A 477 -7.51 -11.28 -19.82
CA ARG A 477 -8.72 -11.40 -20.66
C ARG A 477 -9.15 -10.10 -21.29
N LEU A 478 -9.16 -9.01 -20.51
CA LEU A 478 -9.51 -7.68 -21.02
C LEU A 478 -8.55 -7.25 -22.13
N THR A 479 -7.25 -7.47 -21.91
CA THR A 479 -6.20 -7.18 -22.90
C THR A 479 -6.37 -8.03 -24.16
N ALA A 480 -6.55 -9.34 -24.01
CA ALA A 480 -6.77 -10.26 -25.13
C ALA A 480 -8.08 -9.94 -25.90
N THR A 481 -9.15 -9.56 -25.21
CA THR A 481 -10.44 -9.22 -25.84
C THR A 481 -10.31 -7.97 -26.70
N HIS A 482 -9.53 -6.98 -26.26
CA HIS A 482 -9.33 -5.71 -26.98
C HIS A 482 -8.08 -5.70 -27.88
N HIS A 483 -7.50 -6.87 -28.19
CA HIS A 483 -6.24 -6.98 -28.93
C HIS A 483 -6.22 -6.26 -30.29
N GLU A 484 -7.35 -6.21 -31.00
CA GLU A 484 -7.43 -5.48 -32.28
C GLU A 484 -7.26 -3.98 -32.09
N LEU A 485 -7.92 -3.41 -31.08
CA LEU A 485 -7.80 -1.99 -30.76
C LEU A 485 -6.40 -1.69 -30.25
N LEU A 486 -5.99 -2.39 -29.19
CA LEU A 486 -4.76 -2.12 -28.45
C LEU A 486 -3.51 -2.51 -29.25
N GLY A 487 -3.59 -3.49 -30.15
CA GLY A 487 -2.46 -3.94 -30.96
C GLY A 487 -2.19 -3.10 -32.22
N GLY A 488 -2.86 -1.96 -32.43
CA GLY A 488 -2.53 -1.09 -33.57
C GLY A 488 -3.66 -0.29 -34.19
N LYS A 489 -4.87 -0.30 -33.61
CA LYS A 489 -6.04 0.43 -34.13
C LYS A 489 -6.52 1.54 -33.21
N ILE A 490 -5.69 2.01 -32.28
CA ILE A 490 -6.00 3.18 -31.46
C ILE A 490 -5.95 4.42 -32.36
N PRO A 491 -7.03 5.20 -32.52
CA PRO A 491 -7.02 6.36 -33.39
C PRO A 491 -6.12 7.46 -32.82
N ILE A 492 -5.28 8.04 -33.68
CA ILE A 492 -4.52 9.25 -33.36
C ILE A 492 -5.44 10.46 -33.58
N LEU A 493 -5.56 11.30 -32.55
CA LEU A 493 -6.34 12.54 -32.63
C LEU A 493 -5.46 13.71 -33.04
N GLY A 494 -5.96 14.56 -33.93
CA GLY A 494 -5.35 15.84 -34.29
C GLY A 494 -5.50 16.89 -33.17
N ALA A 495 -4.87 18.05 -33.34
CA ALA A 495 -4.92 19.15 -32.37
C ALA A 495 -6.33 19.73 -32.14
N ASP A 496 -7.26 19.46 -33.05
CA ASP A 496 -8.68 19.79 -32.99
C ASP A 496 -9.56 18.67 -32.41
N GLY A 497 -8.95 17.56 -31.96
CA GLY A 497 -9.64 16.39 -31.41
C GLY A 497 -10.24 15.45 -32.46
N ASN A 498 -10.06 15.72 -33.76
CA ASN A 498 -10.58 14.86 -34.82
C ASN A 498 -9.62 13.70 -35.13
N PRO A 499 -10.11 12.50 -35.51
CA PRO A 499 -9.24 11.41 -35.96
C PRO A 499 -8.41 11.85 -37.17
N SER A 500 -7.10 11.67 -37.09
CA SER A 500 -6.17 12.00 -38.17
C SER A 500 -6.25 11.03 -39.36
N GLY A 501 -7.02 9.93 -39.21
CA GLY A 501 -7.02 8.78 -40.11
C GLY A 501 -5.83 7.85 -39.92
N GLN A 502 -4.96 8.14 -38.95
CA GLN A 502 -3.84 7.27 -38.55
C GLN A 502 -4.18 6.53 -37.26
N PHE A 503 -3.52 5.39 -37.08
CA PHE A 503 -3.66 4.55 -35.90
C PHE A 503 -2.30 4.28 -35.26
N GLU A 504 -2.34 4.01 -33.96
CA GLU A 504 -1.21 3.56 -33.17
C GLU A 504 -1.58 2.33 -32.33
N SER A 505 -0.58 1.55 -31.93
CA SER A 505 -0.72 0.52 -30.88
C SER A 505 -0.57 1.11 -29.47
N LEU A 506 -0.94 0.32 -28.47
CA LEU A 506 -0.84 0.70 -27.07
C LEU A 506 0.61 1.02 -26.69
N GLY A 507 1.57 0.23 -27.16
CA GLY A 507 2.99 0.49 -26.89
C GLY A 507 3.55 1.75 -27.54
N GLN A 508 2.89 2.35 -28.56
CA GLN A 508 3.26 3.70 -29.03
C GLN A 508 2.58 4.80 -28.21
N ARG A 509 1.33 4.55 -27.77
CA ARG A 509 0.58 5.51 -26.96
C ARG A 509 1.14 5.62 -25.54
N ASP A 510 1.31 4.49 -24.88
CA ASP A 510 1.76 4.35 -23.49
C ASP A 510 2.66 3.11 -23.34
N PRO A 511 3.97 3.23 -23.61
CA PRO A 511 4.91 2.12 -23.46
C PRO A 511 5.05 1.66 -22.01
N GLU A 512 4.88 2.54 -21.03
CA GLU A 512 5.02 2.16 -19.61
C GLU A 512 3.87 1.27 -19.14
N LEU A 513 2.65 1.51 -19.65
CA LEU A 513 1.53 0.60 -19.44
C LEU A 513 1.82 -0.80 -20.01
N VAL A 514 2.32 -0.91 -21.24
CA VAL A 514 2.63 -2.24 -21.84
C VAL A 514 3.72 -2.97 -21.06
N LYS A 515 4.74 -2.25 -20.58
CA LYS A 515 5.77 -2.82 -19.70
C LYS A 515 5.18 -3.27 -18.37
N ALA A 516 4.29 -2.48 -17.77
CA ALA A 516 3.61 -2.83 -16.53
C ALA A 516 2.70 -4.07 -16.70
N LEU A 517 1.97 -4.18 -17.82
CA LEU A 517 1.19 -5.37 -18.16
C LEU A 517 2.09 -6.60 -18.27
N THR A 518 3.16 -6.51 -19.06
CA THR A 518 4.10 -7.62 -19.29
C THR A 518 4.73 -8.09 -17.98
N ARG A 519 5.24 -7.13 -17.18
CA ARG A 519 5.85 -7.37 -15.88
C ARG A 519 4.91 -8.10 -14.93
N ASN A 520 3.67 -7.62 -14.79
CA ASN A 520 2.75 -8.10 -13.77
C ASN A 520 2.01 -9.38 -14.18
N LEU A 521 1.89 -9.68 -15.47
CA LEU A 521 1.26 -10.91 -15.97
C LEU A 521 2.24 -12.09 -16.10
N THR A 522 3.54 -11.83 -16.22
CA THR A 522 4.57 -12.88 -16.40
C THR A 522 4.51 -14.01 -15.36
N PRO A 523 4.32 -13.74 -14.04
CA PRO A 523 4.20 -14.81 -13.04
C PRO A 523 3.02 -15.77 -13.28
N TYR A 524 2.04 -15.36 -14.08
CA TYR A 524 0.79 -16.09 -14.31
C TYR A 524 0.72 -16.78 -15.67
N PHE A 525 1.72 -16.67 -16.56
CA PHE A 525 1.67 -17.29 -17.89
C PHE A 525 1.44 -18.81 -17.83
N GLY A 526 1.98 -19.49 -16.81
CA GLY A 526 1.64 -20.87 -16.48
C GLY A 526 0.14 -21.09 -16.32
N ASN A 527 -0.46 -20.40 -15.35
CA ASN A 527 -1.89 -20.52 -15.06
C ASN A 527 -2.76 -20.12 -16.25
N LEU A 528 -2.39 -19.03 -16.96
CA LEU A 528 -3.08 -18.57 -18.16
C LEU A 528 -3.02 -19.59 -19.29
N GLY A 529 -1.92 -20.33 -19.40
CA GLY A 529 -1.74 -21.48 -20.29
C GLY A 529 -2.31 -22.80 -19.76
N GLY A 530 -3.06 -22.78 -18.66
CA GLY A 530 -3.72 -23.96 -18.07
C GLY A 530 -2.81 -24.87 -17.23
N ILE A 531 -1.59 -24.43 -16.92
CA ILE A 531 -0.66 -25.13 -16.03
C ILE A 531 -0.74 -24.51 -14.63
N GLU A 532 -1.08 -25.33 -13.64
CA GLU A 532 -1.08 -24.88 -12.24
C GLU A 532 0.34 -24.55 -11.78
N VAL A 533 0.50 -23.35 -11.21
CA VAL A 533 1.78 -22.83 -10.73
C VAL A 533 1.82 -22.92 -9.20
N PRO A 534 2.79 -23.65 -8.62
CA PRO A 534 2.88 -23.78 -7.17
C PRO A 534 2.99 -22.43 -6.45
N GLY A 535 2.14 -22.23 -5.44
CA GLY A 535 2.13 -21.02 -4.61
C GLY A 535 1.31 -19.86 -5.17
N ILE A 536 0.76 -19.98 -6.38
CA ILE A 536 -0.24 -19.06 -6.94
C ILE A 536 -1.63 -19.67 -6.71
N ASP A 537 -2.61 -18.85 -6.32
CA ASP A 537 -3.99 -19.30 -6.17
C ASP A 537 -4.63 -19.58 -7.55
N SER A 538 -4.65 -20.85 -7.94
CA SER A 538 -5.21 -21.33 -9.20
C SER A 538 -6.71 -21.11 -9.32
N ALA A 539 -7.45 -20.98 -8.21
CA ALA A 539 -8.87 -20.66 -8.25
C ALA A 539 -9.14 -19.21 -8.72
N GLY A 540 -8.18 -18.30 -8.49
CA GLY A 540 -8.22 -16.93 -9.00
C GLY A 540 -7.79 -16.80 -10.46
N VAL A 541 -7.12 -17.81 -11.03
CA VAL A 541 -6.71 -17.83 -12.44
C VAL A 541 -7.23 -19.09 -13.15
N PRO A 542 -8.51 -19.09 -13.59
CA PRO A 542 -9.07 -20.19 -14.36
C PRO A 542 -8.31 -20.48 -15.67
N GLY A 543 -7.57 -19.50 -16.17
CA GLY A 543 -6.76 -19.63 -17.38
C GLY A 543 -7.56 -19.48 -18.67
N PHE A 544 -6.86 -19.33 -19.79
CA PHE A 544 -7.51 -19.28 -21.10
C PHE A 544 -8.01 -20.66 -21.50
N LYS A 545 -9.07 -20.68 -22.31
CA LYS A 545 -9.62 -21.93 -22.86
C LYS A 545 -8.96 -22.31 -24.19
N ASN A 546 -8.30 -21.36 -24.83
CA ASN A 546 -7.71 -21.51 -26.14
C ASN A 546 -6.41 -20.70 -26.22
N SER A 547 -5.46 -21.18 -27.02
CA SER A 547 -4.18 -20.50 -27.23
C SER A 547 -4.31 -19.25 -28.09
N THR A 548 -5.45 -19.05 -28.76
CA THR A 548 -5.76 -17.81 -29.48
C THR A 548 -5.89 -16.62 -28.52
N ASP A 549 -6.48 -16.80 -27.34
CA ASP A 549 -6.57 -15.75 -26.33
C ASP A 549 -5.18 -15.39 -25.78
N LEU A 550 -4.30 -16.38 -25.62
CA LEU A 550 -2.90 -16.17 -25.24
C LEU A 550 -2.12 -15.40 -26.34
N LEU A 551 -2.33 -15.77 -27.61
CA LEU A 551 -1.79 -15.03 -28.75
C LEU A 551 -2.30 -13.59 -28.79
N ASN A 552 -3.60 -13.39 -28.57
CA ASN A 552 -4.23 -12.07 -28.54
C ASN A 552 -3.68 -11.19 -27.41
N LEU A 553 -3.42 -11.77 -26.24
CA LEU A 553 -2.70 -11.09 -25.16
C LEU A 553 -1.31 -10.67 -25.64
N PHE A 554 -0.53 -11.61 -26.19
CA PHE A 554 0.86 -11.36 -26.58
C PHE A 554 0.98 -10.37 -27.76
N LYS A 555 -0.02 -10.30 -28.65
CA LYS A 555 -0.12 -9.24 -29.65
C LYS A 555 -0.11 -7.84 -29.02
N VAL A 556 -0.77 -7.64 -27.88
CA VAL A 556 -0.75 -6.34 -27.19
C VAL A 556 0.55 -6.13 -26.42
N LEU A 557 1.04 -7.16 -25.72
CA LEU A 557 2.30 -7.05 -24.95
C LEU A 557 3.52 -6.79 -25.84
N SER A 558 3.53 -7.36 -27.05
CA SER A 558 4.60 -7.13 -28.04
C SER A 558 4.51 -5.79 -28.75
N SER A 559 3.49 -4.96 -28.46
CA SER A 559 3.34 -3.65 -29.09
C SER A 559 4.35 -2.59 -28.62
N ASP A 560 5.08 -2.86 -27.54
CA ASP A 560 6.25 -2.09 -27.11
C ASP A 560 7.52 -2.95 -27.31
N PRO A 561 8.59 -2.44 -27.94
CA PRO A 561 9.82 -3.21 -28.16
C PRO A 561 10.45 -3.76 -26.88
N ALA A 562 10.45 -3.00 -25.78
CA ALA A 562 11.07 -3.48 -24.54
C ALA A 562 10.26 -4.62 -23.92
N SER A 563 8.95 -4.47 -23.90
CA SER A 563 7.99 -5.49 -23.48
C SER A 563 8.07 -6.74 -24.35
N ALA A 564 8.23 -6.58 -25.66
CA ALA A 564 8.48 -7.66 -26.61
C ALA A 564 9.73 -8.48 -26.24
N GLU A 565 10.88 -7.84 -26.02
CA GLU A 565 12.11 -8.54 -25.60
C GLU A 565 11.94 -9.21 -24.22
N GLY A 566 11.28 -8.51 -23.28
CA GLY A 566 10.97 -9.05 -21.96
C GLY A 566 10.07 -10.29 -22.02
N LEU A 567 9.08 -10.28 -22.90
CA LEU A 567 8.16 -11.40 -23.14
C LEU A 567 8.90 -12.62 -23.70
N GLN A 568 9.84 -12.40 -24.62
CA GLN A 568 10.71 -13.45 -25.19
C GLN A 568 11.51 -14.16 -24.09
N ALA A 569 12.16 -13.38 -23.23
CA ALA A 569 12.93 -13.91 -22.10
C ALA A 569 12.03 -14.62 -21.07
N ALA A 570 10.85 -14.07 -20.79
CA ALA A 570 9.87 -14.68 -19.89
C ALA A 570 9.31 -15.99 -20.45
N ALA A 571 8.98 -16.06 -21.73
CA ALA A 571 8.45 -17.26 -22.36
C ALA A 571 9.49 -18.38 -22.43
N ALA A 572 10.73 -18.06 -22.83
CA ALA A 572 11.83 -19.02 -22.79
C ALA A 572 12.03 -19.58 -21.36
N SER A 573 11.97 -18.71 -20.35
CA SER A 573 12.00 -19.16 -18.95
C SER A 573 10.89 -20.15 -18.60
N TRP A 574 9.66 -19.87 -19.03
CA TRP A 574 8.53 -20.76 -18.78
C TRP A 574 8.69 -22.10 -19.51
N GLU A 575 9.25 -22.10 -20.71
CA GLU A 575 9.56 -23.34 -21.44
C GLU A 575 10.63 -24.17 -20.75
N HIS A 576 11.69 -23.55 -20.22
CA HIS A 576 12.68 -24.27 -19.41
C HIS A 576 12.05 -24.84 -18.14
N HIS A 577 11.16 -24.10 -17.48
CA HIS A 577 10.40 -24.63 -16.36
C HIS A 577 9.51 -25.81 -16.76
N TYR A 578 8.80 -25.73 -17.89
CA TYR A 578 8.01 -26.84 -18.41
C TYR A 578 8.88 -28.06 -18.76
N ALA A 579 10.06 -27.85 -19.35
CA ALA A 579 11.03 -28.91 -19.65
C ALA A 579 11.55 -29.59 -18.38
N GLU A 580 11.87 -28.83 -17.34
CA GLU A 580 12.23 -29.35 -16.02
C GLU A 580 11.08 -30.17 -15.42
N ARG A 581 9.86 -29.61 -15.37
CA ARG A 581 8.68 -30.32 -14.86
C ARG A 581 8.36 -31.57 -15.68
N TYR A 582 8.60 -31.54 -16.99
CA TYR A 582 8.47 -32.70 -17.85
C TYR A 582 9.51 -33.78 -17.53
N GLY A 583 10.77 -33.40 -17.32
CA GLY A 583 11.81 -34.34 -16.87
C GLY A 583 11.47 -34.97 -15.50
N GLU A 584 10.95 -34.16 -14.58
CA GLU A 584 10.59 -34.57 -13.22
C GLU A 584 9.35 -35.47 -13.17
N THR A 585 8.33 -35.20 -13.99
CA THR A 585 7.02 -35.86 -13.88
C THR A 585 6.75 -36.84 -15.01
N GLY A 586 7.32 -36.60 -16.20
CA GLY A 586 6.95 -37.27 -17.46
C GLY A 586 5.62 -36.80 -18.05
N GLU A 587 4.95 -35.80 -17.48
CA GLU A 587 3.61 -35.41 -17.93
C GLU A 587 3.64 -34.61 -19.24
N ILE A 588 2.96 -35.13 -20.27
CA ILE A 588 2.92 -34.55 -21.63
C ILE A 588 2.35 -33.12 -21.68
N LYS A 589 1.54 -32.73 -20.68
CA LYS A 589 0.93 -31.39 -20.62
C LYS A 589 1.97 -30.26 -20.66
N TYR A 590 3.16 -30.48 -20.10
CA TYR A 590 4.21 -29.46 -20.07
C TYR A 590 4.82 -29.21 -21.46
N ALA A 591 5.03 -30.27 -22.25
CA ALA A 591 5.48 -30.14 -23.64
C ALA A 591 4.41 -29.45 -24.52
N HIS A 592 3.13 -29.81 -24.34
CA HIS A 592 2.03 -29.16 -25.06
C HIS A 592 1.92 -27.66 -24.70
N ALA A 593 1.99 -27.34 -23.40
CA ALA A 593 1.94 -25.95 -22.93
C ALA A 593 3.11 -25.11 -23.45
N ALA A 594 4.32 -25.70 -23.53
CA ALA A 594 5.49 -25.05 -24.13
C ALA A 594 5.24 -24.68 -25.60
N GLY A 595 4.78 -25.63 -26.43
CA GLY A 595 4.49 -25.35 -27.84
C GLY A 595 3.35 -24.33 -28.05
N GLN A 596 2.35 -24.29 -27.15
CA GLN A 596 1.30 -23.28 -27.18
C GLN A 596 1.81 -21.88 -26.79
N LEU A 597 2.69 -21.80 -25.80
CA LEU A 597 3.33 -20.56 -25.38
C LEU A 597 4.22 -20.01 -26.51
N ASP A 598 5.06 -20.85 -27.10
CA ASP A 598 5.90 -20.54 -28.26
C ASP A 598 5.08 -19.93 -29.42
N THR A 599 4.00 -20.60 -29.78
CA THR A 599 3.11 -20.16 -30.87
C THR A 599 2.47 -18.81 -30.56
N ALA A 600 2.08 -18.57 -29.31
CA ALA A 600 1.52 -17.29 -28.89
C ALA A 600 2.54 -16.15 -28.99
N VAL A 601 3.79 -16.40 -28.60
CA VAL A 601 4.90 -15.42 -28.64
C VAL A 601 5.20 -15.00 -30.08
N HIS A 602 5.43 -15.99 -30.95
CA HIS A 602 5.68 -15.75 -32.37
C HIS A 602 4.49 -15.07 -33.06
N GLY A 603 3.27 -15.52 -32.74
CA GLY A 603 2.03 -14.91 -33.23
C GLY A 603 1.91 -13.43 -32.84
N GLY A 604 2.27 -13.09 -31.60
CA GLY A 604 2.27 -11.71 -31.08
C GLY A 604 3.20 -10.79 -31.85
N TYR A 605 4.46 -11.19 -32.08
CA TYR A 605 5.42 -10.37 -32.85
C TYR A 605 5.02 -10.20 -34.31
N SER A 606 4.57 -11.28 -34.94
CA SER A 606 4.09 -11.23 -36.32
C SER A 606 2.92 -10.24 -36.44
N ALA A 607 2.00 -10.25 -35.48
CA ALA A 607 0.86 -9.35 -35.45
C ALA A 607 1.23 -7.86 -35.24
N GLU A 608 2.22 -7.54 -34.41
CA GLU A 608 2.69 -6.16 -34.26
C GLU A 608 3.34 -5.66 -35.56
N LEU A 609 4.19 -6.48 -36.20
CA LEU A 609 4.80 -6.12 -37.49
C LEU A 609 3.72 -5.95 -38.58
N ASP A 610 2.67 -6.78 -38.56
CA ASP A 610 1.50 -6.62 -39.43
C ASP A 610 0.75 -5.31 -39.17
N ALA A 611 0.59 -4.91 -37.91
CA ALA A 611 -0.02 -3.63 -37.54
C ALA A 611 0.82 -2.43 -38.03
N MET A 612 2.14 -2.45 -37.82
CA MET A 612 3.04 -1.41 -38.33
C MET A 612 2.98 -1.31 -39.87
N LYS A 613 2.91 -2.45 -40.56
CA LYS A 613 2.73 -2.49 -42.02
C LYS A 613 1.40 -1.88 -42.45
N ALA A 614 0.31 -2.23 -41.77
CA ALA A 614 -1.02 -1.70 -42.05
C ALA A 614 -1.10 -0.18 -41.82
N ASN A 615 -0.33 0.33 -40.85
CA ASN A 615 -0.24 1.75 -40.53
C ASN A 615 0.79 2.52 -41.39
N HIS A 616 1.49 1.84 -42.31
CA HIS A 616 2.56 2.39 -43.16
C HIS A 616 3.73 3.01 -42.36
N ASP A 617 4.01 2.51 -41.15
CA ASP A 617 5.03 3.06 -40.24
C ASP A 617 6.40 2.40 -40.43
N THR A 618 7.07 2.74 -41.54
CA THR A 618 8.38 2.16 -41.89
C THR A 618 9.48 2.57 -40.91
N ALA A 619 9.40 3.78 -40.34
CA ALA A 619 10.39 4.28 -39.38
C ALA A 619 10.37 3.45 -38.09
N ARG A 620 9.17 3.10 -37.60
CA ARG A 620 9.01 2.24 -36.42
C ARG A 620 9.49 0.82 -36.64
N ILE A 621 9.27 0.22 -37.82
CA ILE A 621 9.81 -1.12 -38.12
C ILE A 621 11.34 -1.11 -38.06
N LEU A 622 11.97 -0.03 -38.55
CA LEU A 622 13.43 0.13 -38.48
C LEU A 622 13.90 0.34 -37.04
N GLU A 623 13.22 1.18 -36.26
CA GLU A 623 13.54 1.40 -34.84
C GLU A 623 13.38 0.12 -34.02
N TYR A 624 12.27 -0.60 -34.21
CA TYR A 624 12.00 -1.87 -33.56
C TYR A 624 13.14 -2.86 -33.84
N ASN A 625 13.52 -3.01 -35.11
CA ASN A 625 14.60 -3.93 -35.48
C ASN A 625 15.99 -3.47 -34.97
N GLN A 626 16.27 -2.17 -34.95
CA GLN A 626 17.52 -1.65 -34.39
C GLN A 626 17.64 -1.94 -32.89
N ARG A 627 16.57 -1.69 -32.13
CA ARG A 627 16.51 -1.98 -30.69
C ARG A 627 16.64 -3.48 -30.39
N SER A 628 16.03 -4.33 -31.20
CA SER A 628 16.16 -5.79 -31.10
C SER A 628 17.51 -6.33 -31.59
N ALA A 629 18.31 -5.57 -32.35
CA ALA A 629 19.62 -6.03 -32.84
C ALA A 629 20.78 -5.69 -31.88
N ASP A 630 20.68 -4.62 -31.10
CA ASP A 630 21.74 -4.15 -30.20
C ASP A 630 21.72 -4.88 -28.84
N TRP A 631 22.79 -5.61 -28.53
CA TRP A 631 22.90 -6.42 -27.30
C TRP A 631 22.86 -5.58 -26.01
N ASP A 632 23.53 -4.43 -25.98
CA ASP A 632 23.52 -3.56 -24.79
C ASP A 632 22.13 -2.93 -24.60
N SER A 633 21.44 -2.64 -25.70
CA SER A 633 20.02 -2.23 -25.69
C SER A 633 19.13 -3.32 -25.07
N LYS A 634 19.35 -4.61 -25.37
CA LYS A 634 18.54 -5.72 -24.81
C LYS A 634 18.65 -5.84 -23.30
N LYS A 635 19.88 -5.78 -22.77
CA LYS A 635 20.10 -5.82 -21.32
C LYS A 635 19.40 -4.65 -20.64
N GLY A 636 19.48 -3.45 -21.23
CA GLY A 636 18.72 -2.27 -20.81
C GLY A 636 17.21 -2.53 -20.83
N MET A 637 16.67 -3.02 -21.95
CA MET A 637 15.23 -3.24 -22.14
C MET A 637 14.65 -4.28 -21.18
N ILE A 638 15.35 -5.38 -20.93
CA ILE A 638 14.90 -6.42 -19.98
C ILE A 638 14.96 -5.89 -18.54
N SER A 639 16.02 -5.14 -18.21
CA SER A 639 16.09 -4.43 -16.93
C SER A 639 14.99 -3.38 -16.79
N ASP A 640 14.59 -2.72 -17.88
CA ASP A 640 13.55 -1.70 -17.88
C ASP A 640 12.16 -2.30 -17.63
N VAL A 641 11.86 -3.48 -18.20
CA VAL A 641 10.58 -4.17 -18.00
C VAL A 641 10.48 -4.75 -16.59
N PHE A 642 11.45 -5.57 -16.19
CA PHE A 642 11.35 -6.37 -14.97
C PHE A 642 11.94 -5.68 -13.73
N GLY A 643 12.85 -4.71 -13.89
CA GLY A 643 13.38 -3.87 -12.81
C GLY A 643 13.81 -4.66 -11.57
N ALA A 644 13.06 -4.48 -10.47
CA ALA A 644 13.32 -5.08 -9.17
C ALA A 644 12.61 -6.44 -8.92
N LEU A 645 11.83 -6.96 -9.86
CA LEU A 645 11.34 -8.33 -9.78
C LEU A 645 12.55 -9.26 -9.87
N PRO A 646 12.86 -10.03 -8.82
CA PRO A 646 13.94 -10.99 -8.92
C PRO A 646 13.46 -12.04 -9.91
N LEU A 647 14.09 -12.13 -11.07
CA LEU A 647 13.83 -13.22 -12.02
C LEU A 647 13.98 -14.59 -11.34
N SER A 648 14.82 -14.69 -10.30
CA SER A 648 14.95 -15.85 -9.42
C SER A 648 13.70 -16.22 -8.60
N LYS A 649 12.69 -15.35 -8.52
CA LYS A 649 11.38 -15.61 -7.90
C LYS A 649 10.30 -16.00 -8.91
N LEU A 650 10.60 -16.02 -10.21
CA LEU A 650 9.72 -16.64 -11.19
C LEU A 650 9.82 -18.19 -11.07
N PRO A 651 8.77 -18.93 -11.46
CA PRO A 651 8.75 -20.40 -11.38
C PRO A 651 9.89 -21.05 -12.18
N GLY A 652 10.67 -21.94 -11.56
CA GLY A 652 11.94 -22.44 -12.11
C GLY A 652 13.17 -21.65 -11.66
N GLY A 653 13.15 -21.05 -10.45
CA GLY A 653 14.12 -20.09 -9.92
C GLY A 653 15.62 -20.44 -10.06
N ASP A 654 15.98 -21.72 -10.20
CA ASP A 654 17.35 -22.14 -10.52
C ASP A 654 17.70 -21.98 -12.01
N ALA A 655 16.83 -22.39 -12.94
CA ALA A 655 16.92 -22.15 -14.39
C ALA A 655 16.74 -20.65 -14.76
N LEU A 656 16.09 -19.88 -13.90
CA LEU A 656 15.91 -18.42 -14.03
C LEU A 656 17.02 -17.59 -13.40
N SER A 657 17.61 -18.04 -12.29
CA SER A 657 18.91 -17.50 -11.86
C SER A 657 19.94 -17.63 -12.98
N PHE A 658 19.75 -18.64 -13.82
CA PHE A 658 20.53 -18.97 -14.98
C PHE A 658 20.22 -18.07 -16.20
N LEU A 659 18.95 -17.87 -16.61
CA LEU A 659 18.59 -16.86 -17.63
C LEU A 659 18.91 -15.42 -17.19
N GLY A 660 18.66 -15.08 -15.93
CA GLY A 660 19.06 -13.82 -15.31
C GLY A 660 20.56 -13.60 -15.41
N LYS A 661 21.40 -14.61 -15.13
CA LYS A 661 22.85 -14.55 -15.36
C LYS A 661 23.24 -14.51 -16.85
N MET A 662 22.52 -15.17 -17.75
CA MET A 662 22.82 -15.17 -19.18
C MET A 662 22.52 -13.84 -19.88
N VAL A 663 21.38 -13.23 -19.55
CA VAL A 663 20.92 -11.97 -20.12
C VAL A 663 21.55 -10.76 -19.42
N ILE A 664 21.75 -10.82 -18.09
CA ILE A 664 22.24 -9.69 -17.31
C ILE A 664 23.76 -9.72 -17.14
N ASP A 665 24.42 -10.88 -16.95
CA ASP A 665 25.86 -10.92 -16.64
C ASP A 665 26.77 -11.04 -17.88
N GLY A 666 26.24 -11.29 -19.09
CA GLY A 666 27.01 -11.18 -20.35
C GLY A 666 28.20 -12.15 -20.50
N TYR A 667 28.25 -13.24 -19.72
CA TYR A 667 29.42 -14.11 -19.60
C TYR A 667 29.39 -15.39 -20.45
N ASN A 668 28.38 -15.61 -21.30
CA ASN A 668 28.33 -16.82 -22.14
C ASN A 668 28.97 -16.58 -23.52
N PRO A 669 30.15 -17.19 -23.84
CA PRO A 669 30.76 -17.08 -25.17
C PRO A 669 29.92 -17.70 -26.30
N TYR A 670 28.90 -18.51 -25.99
CA TYR A 670 27.93 -19.03 -26.97
C TYR A 670 26.82 -18.03 -27.35
N LEU A 671 26.64 -16.94 -26.58
CA LEU A 671 25.60 -15.93 -26.80
C LEU A 671 26.11 -14.65 -27.48
N LYS A 672 27.39 -14.58 -27.86
CA LYS A 672 27.84 -13.53 -28.77
C LYS A 672 27.17 -13.74 -30.12
N LEU A 673 26.01 -13.10 -30.29
CA LEU A 673 25.45 -12.81 -31.59
C LEU A 673 26.58 -12.12 -32.37
N ASP A 674 27.11 -12.78 -33.39
CA ASP A 674 27.81 -12.06 -34.45
C ASP A 674 26.89 -10.91 -34.83
N GLU A 675 27.38 -9.66 -34.76
CA GLU A 675 26.60 -8.44 -34.97
C GLU A 675 25.60 -8.66 -36.11
N LEU A 676 24.32 -8.84 -35.76
CA LEU A 676 23.28 -9.04 -36.76
C LEU A 676 23.36 -7.81 -37.67
N PRO A 677 23.58 -7.98 -38.98
CA PRO A 677 23.92 -6.85 -39.84
C PRO A 677 22.78 -5.83 -39.76
N PRO A 678 23.07 -4.56 -39.43
CA PRO A 678 22.04 -3.53 -39.40
C PRO A 678 21.39 -3.50 -40.77
N LEU A 679 20.05 -3.49 -40.80
CA LEU A 679 19.32 -3.35 -42.04
C LEU A 679 19.86 -2.14 -42.81
N THR A 680 20.26 -2.35 -44.05
CA THR A 680 20.38 -1.24 -45.00
C THR A 680 18.99 -0.64 -45.13
N PRO A 681 18.82 0.71 -45.09
CA PRO A 681 17.51 1.34 -45.23
C PRO A 681 16.92 0.99 -46.60
N SER A 682 16.16 -0.09 -46.65
CA SER A 682 15.33 -0.43 -47.79
C SER A 682 14.03 0.34 -47.60
N ASN A 683 13.60 1.07 -48.63
CA ASN A 683 12.29 1.74 -48.62
C ASN A 683 11.11 0.75 -48.72
N ASP A 684 11.39 -0.56 -48.74
CA ASP A 684 10.37 -1.62 -48.81
C ASP A 684 10.01 -2.11 -47.41
N ILE A 685 8.82 -1.70 -46.96
CA ILE A 685 8.23 -2.04 -45.66
C ILE A 685 8.10 -3.56 -45.45
N GLN A 686 7.94 -4.35 -46.53
CA GLN A 686 7.83 -5.80 -46.45
C GLN A 686 9.18 -6.45 -46.14
N GLN A 687 10.26 -5.95 -46.76
CA GLN A 687 11.61 -6.46 -46.50
C GLN A 687 12.09 -6.12 -45.09
N ALA A 688 11.80 -4.91 -44.62
CA ALA A 688 12.13 -4.48 -43.27
C ALA A 688 11.41 -5.34 -42.21
N ALA A 689 10.11 -5.59 -42.39
CA ALA A 689 9.33 -6.44 -41.49
C ALA A 689 9.79 -7.90 -41.51
N ALA A 690 10.06 -8.47 -42.69
CA ALA A 690 10.55 -9.84 -42.81
C ALA A 690 11.93 -10.03 -42.16
N ALA A 691 12.79 -9.01 -42.18
CA ALA A 691 14.07 -9.06 -41.48
C ALA A 691 13.91 -8.95 -39.96
N ALA A 692 13.03 -8.06 -39.47
CA ALA A 692 12.72 -7.96 -38.05
C ALA A 692 12.18 -9.29 -37.47
N LEU A 693 11.26 -9.94 -38.20
CA LEU A 693 10.73 -11.24 -37.80
C LEU A 693 11.83 -12.31 -37.71
N ARG A 694 12.67 -12.44 -38.75
CA ARG A 694 13.80 -13.38 -38.74
C ARG A 694 14.77 -13.15 -37.58
N ASN A 695 15.00 -11.88 -37.22
CA ASN A 695 15.88 -11.54 -36.11
C ASN A 695 15.27 -11.97 -34.77
N ASN A 696 13.96 -11.75 -34.56
CA ASN A 696 13.26 -12.22 -33.36
C ASN A 696 13.24 -13.75 -33.27
N ASP A 697 12.91 -14.44 -34.36
CA ASP A 697 12.87 -15.91 -34.42
C ASP A 697 14.25 -16.51 -34.08
N ALA A 698 15.32 -15.94 -34.65
CA ALA A 698 16.69 -16.37 -34.35
C ALA A 698 17.04 -16.17 -32.87
N GLN A 699 16.57 -15.10 -32.23
CA GLN A 699 16.83 -14.80 -30.83
C GLN A 699 16.08 -15.73 -29.88
N PHE A 700 14.79 -15.93 -30.13
CA PHE A 700 14.01 -16.88 -29.35
C PHE A 700 14.57 -18.30 -29.48
N THR A 701 14.96 -18.70 -30.70
CA THR A 701 15.65 -19.98 -30.94
C THR A 701 16.94 -20.11 -30.12
N ILE A 702 17.71 -19.02 -29.99
CA ILE A 702 18.94 -19.02 -29.17
C ILE A 702 18.62 -19.16 -27.68
N LEU A 703 17.58 -18.48 -27.18
CA LEU A 703 17.13 -18.60 -25.78
C LEU A 703 16.59 -19.99 -25.45
N ASN A 704 16.13 -20.72 -26.47
CA ASN A 704 15.59 -22.07 -26.41
C ASN A 704 16.44 -23.12 -27.16
N ASP A 705 17.76 -22.88 -27.34
CA ASP A 705 18.66 -23.87 -27.94
C ASP A 705 18.51 -25.23 -27.23
N SER A 706 18.58 -26.32 -28.01
CA SER A 706 18.47 -27.68 -27.50
C SER A 706 19.33 -27.93 -26.28
N ILE A 707 20.51 -27.31 -26.14
CA ILE A 707 21.36 -27.51 -24.94
C ILE A 707 20.69 -27.06 -23.63
N TYR A 708 19.92 -25.97 -23.68
CA TYR A 708 19.23 -25.41 -22.51
C TYR A 708 18.02 -26.25 -22.17
N HIS A 709 17.32 -26.69 -23.21
CA HIS A 709 16.21 -27.61 -23.07
C HIS A 709 16.64 -28.96 -22.47
N ASP A 710 17.69 -29.56 -23.04
CA ASP A 710 18.30 -30.82 -22.57
C ASP A 710 18.78 -30.69 -21.11
N TYR A 711 19.40 -29.56 -20.76
CA TYR A 711 19.79 -29.24 -19.38
C TYR A 711 18.59 -29.27 -18.44
N SER A 712 17.50 -28.59 -18.81
CA SER A 712 16.28 -28.49 -18.00
C SER A 712 15.62 -29.86 -17.81
N ILE A 713 15.46 -30.66 -18.87
CA ILE A 713 14.93 -32.03 -18.77
C ILE A 713 15.81 -32.89 -17.85
N VAL A 714 17.14 -32.87 -18.03
CA VAL A 714 18.05 -33.70 -17.22
C VAL A 714 18.05 -33.27 -15.76
N SER A 715 17.95 -31.96 -15.49
CA SER A 715 17.80 -31.42 -14.13
C SER A 715 16.53 -31.93 -13.45
N GLY A 716 15.38 -31.84 -14.13
CA GLY A 716 14.13 -32.38 -13.59
C GLY A 716 14.16 -33.91 -13.45
N TYR A 717 14.77 -34.60 -14.40
CA TYR A 717 14.90 -36.06 -14.34
C TYR A 717 15.74 -36.52 -13.15
N GLU A 718 16.77 -35.77 -12.74
CA GLU A 718 17.56 -36.11 -11.55
C GLU A 718 16.70 -36.16 -10.29
N ILE A 719 15.74 -35.24 -10.15
CA ILE A 719 14.78 -35.22 -9.04
C ILE A 719 13.90 -36.47 -9.08
N ARG A 720 13.50 -36.91 -10.28
CA ARG A 720 12.70 -38.12 -10.50
C ARG A 720 13.49 -39.40 -10.20
N ASP A 721 14.72 -39.48 -10.71
CA ASP A 721 15.60 -40.65 -10.64
C ASP A 721 17.07 -40.21 -10.57
N PRO A 722 17.65 -40.14 -9.34
CA PRO A 722 19.05 -39.72 -9.13
C PRO A 722 20.08 -40.65 -9.76
N SER A 723 19.70 -41.83 -10.26
CA SER A 723 20.64 -42.74 -10.94
C SER A 723 21.23 -42.13 -12.22
N VAL A 724 20.55 -41.14 -12.81
CA VAL A 724 21.02 -40.37 -13.98
C VAL A 724 22.39 -39.76 -13.76
N VAL A 725 22.69 -39.34 -12.54
CA VAL A 725 23.95 -38.69 -12.19
C VAL A 725 25.13 -39.56 -12.63
N SER A 726 25.06 -40.88 -12.46
CA SER A 726 26.17 -41.78 -12.78
C SER A 726 26.60 -41.74 -14.25
N ALA A 727 25.68 -41.46 -15.18
CA ALA A 727 25.99 -41.35 -16.60
C ALA A 727 26.64 -40.01 -16.98
N PHE A 728 26.49 -39.01 -16.12
CA PHE A 728 27.00 -37.65 -16.29
C PHE A 728 28.22 -37.37 -15.41
N GLN A 729 28.77 -38.38 -14.75
CA GLN A 729 29.99 -38.32 -13.94
C GLN A 729 31.19 -38.94 -14.68
N ASN A 730 32.38 -38.36 -14.48
CA ASN A 730 33.67 -38.79 -15.06
C ASN A 730 33.64 -38.98 -16.58
N VAL A 731 32.87 -38.13 -17.28
CA VAL A 731 32.70 -38.19 -18.73
C VAL A 731 34.00 -37.78 -19.40
N GLN A 732 34.51 -38.64 -20.29
CA GLN A 732 35.75 -38.35 -21.02
C GLN A 732 35.50 -37.29 -22.11
N THR A 733 36.24 -36.19 -22.03
CA THR A 733 36.31 -35.11 -23.03
C THR A 733 37.74 -34.95 -23.54
N PRO A 734 37.98 -34.22 -24.66
CA PRO A 734 39.33 -33.95 -25.16
C PRO A 734 40.26 -33.27 -24.13
N ASP A 735 39.70 -32.48 -23.20
CA ASP A 735 40.44 -31.73 -22.19
C ASP A 735 40.53 -32.47 -20.83
N GLY A 736 39.98 -33.69 -20.74
CA GLY A 736 40.02 -34.54 -19.55
C GLY A 736 38.63 -35.01 -19.08
N PRO A 737 38.55 -35.76 -17.97
CA PRO A 737 37.29 -36.15 -17.37
C PRO A 737 36.53 -34.94 -16.81
N VAL A 738 35.24 -34.84 -17.13
CA VAL A 738 34.33 -33.78 -16.67
C VAL A 738 33.18 -34.41 -15.88
N ASN A 739 32.79 -33.76 -14.79
CA ASN A 739 31.60 -34.09 -14.02
C ASN A 739 30.55 -33.04 -14.32
N PHE A 740 29.42 -33.44 -14.91
CA PHE A 740 28.34 -32.49 -15.18
C PHE A 740 27.44 -32.27 -13.97
N PHE A 741 27.44 -33.15 -12.97
CA PHE A 741 26.75 -32.93 -11.69
C PHE A 741 27.74 -32.64 -10.57
N VAL A 742 27.38 -31.71 -9.70
CA VAL A 742 28.10 -31.35 -8.47
C VAL A 742 27.19 -31.53 -7.26
N PRO A 743 27.73 -31.78 -6.05
CA PRO A 743 26.91 -31.84 -4.85
C PRO A 743 26.21 -30.50 -4.57
N ASP A 744 24.92 -30.54 -4.25
CA ASP A 744 24.08 -29.35 -4.02
C ASP A 744 24.19 -28.76 -2.59
N GLY A 745 24.88 -29.46 -1.69
CA GLY A 745 25.04 -29.09 -0.28
C GLY A 745 23.94 -29.63 0.66
N SER A 746 22.94 -30.33 0.14
CA SER A 746 21.79 -30.92 0.85
C SER A 746 21.66 -32.44 0.64
N ASN A 747 22.78 -33.12 0.38
CA ASN A 747 22.86 -34.54 -0.01
C ASN A 747 22.19 -34.89 -1.36
N GLY A 748 21.92 -33.89 -2.21
CA GLY A 748 21.46 -34.04 -3.59
C GLY A 748 22.55 -33.70 -4.60
N TRP A 749 22.18 -33.73 -5.88
CA TRP A 749 23.03 -33.33 -6.99
C TRP A 749 22.44 -32.13 -7.71
N LYS A 750 23.31 -31.28 -8.25
CA LYS A 750 22.93 -30.16 -9.10
C LYS A 750 23.72 -30.23 -10.39
N LEU A 751 23.05 -30.03 -11.51
CA LEU A 751 23.69 -29.99 -12.81
C LEU A 751 24.53 -28.70 -12.94
N ASP A 752 25.84 -28.83 -13.11
CA ASP A 752 26.80 -27.75 -13.25
C ASP A 752 26.77 -27.18 -14.68
N TRP A 753 26.14 -26.02 -14.78
CA TRP A 753 26.02 -25.29 -16.03
C TRP A 753 27.37 -24.97 -16.70
N ASN A 754 28.42 -24.67 -15.91
CA ASN A 754 29.73 -24.35 -16.47
C ASN A 754 30.35 -25.57 -17.17
N ALA A 755 30.17 -26.76 -16.59
CA ALA A 755 30.60 -28.01 -17.20
C ALA A 755 29.81 -28.30 -18.49
N VAL A 756 28.48 -28.10 -18.45
CA VAL A 756 27.58 -28.31 -19.60
C VAL A 756 27.95 -27.41 -20.77
N THR A 757 28.15 -26.11 -20.54
CA THR A 757 28.51 -25.16 -21.62
C THR A 757 29.88 -25.42 -22.23
N GLN A 758 30.88 -25.69 -21.41
CA GLN A 758 32.23 -25.95 -21.89
C GLN A 758 32.30 -27.25 -22.71
N ASN A 759 31.40 -28.21 -22.47
CA ASN A 759 31.42 -29.53 -23.07
C ASN A 759 30.08 -29.92 -23.72
N GLY A 760 29.40 -28.94 -24.33
CA GLY A 760 28.02 -29.06 -24.79
C GLY A 760 27.76 -30.22 -25.74
N ASP A 761 28.60 -30.41 -26.77
CA ASP A 761 28.46 -31.54 -27.71
C ASP A 761 28.48 -32.89 -27.00
N LYS A 762 29.32 -33.00 -25.95
CA LYS A 762 29.44 -34.24 -25.18
C LYS A 762 28.24 -34.46 -24.29
N PHE A 763 27.73 -33.40 -23.67
CA PHE A 763 26.49 -33.43 -22.89
C PHE A 763 25.30 -33.87 -23.76
N LYS A 764 25.09 -33.21 -24.91
CA LYS A 764 24.05 -33.57 -25.89
C LYS A 764 24.18 -35.03 -26.33
N GLN A 765 25.39 -35.49 -26.65
CA GLN A 765 25.62 -36.89 -27.02
C GLN A 765 25.20 -37.88 -25.92
N ILE A 766 25.48 -37.59 -24.64
CA ILE A 766 25.07 -38.45 -23.53
C ILE A 766 23.56 -38.48 -23.40
N TYR A 767 22.93 -37.30 -23.44
CA TYR A 767 21.49 -37.15 -23.37
C TYR A 767 20.79 -37.92 -24.51
N SER A 768 21.19 -37.71 -25.77
CA SER A 768 20.59 -38.43 -26.92
C SER A 768 20.81 -39.95 -26.85
N ASN A 769 21.95 -40.43 -26.32
CA ASN A 769 22.17 -41.86 -26.11
C ASN A 769 21.26 -42.44 -25.01
N TRP A 770 20.95 -41.64 -23.99
CA TRP A 770 20.06 -41.98 -22.89
C TRP A 770 18.58 -41.99 -23.29
N GLU A 771 18.18 -41.01 -24.11
CA GLU A 771 16.85 -40.97 -24.73
C GLU A 771 16.66 -42.15 -25.69
N GLY A 772 17.63 -42.37 -26.60
CA GLY A 772 17.57 -43.46 -27.60
C GLY A 772 17.59 -44.87 -26.99
N SER A 773 18.14 -45.04 -25.79
CA SER A 773 18.15 -46.31 -25.06
C SER A 773 16.86 -46.59 -24.27
N HIS A 774 15.88 -45.68 -24.31
CA HIS A 774 14.65 -45.71 -23.50
C HIS A 774 14.91 -45.78 -21.98
N GLN A 775 16.10 -45.34 -21.53
CA GLN A 775 16.42 -45.25 -20.10
C GLN A 775 15.78 -44.01 -19.47
N ILE A 776 15.53 -42.97 -20.27
CA ILE A 776 14.58 -41.92 -19.98
C ILE A 776 13.36 -42.16 -20.88
N ASP A 777 12.27 -42.70 -20.34
CA ASP A 777 10.97 -42.70 -21.03
C ASP A 777 10.35 -41.30 -20.87
N VAL A 778 10.96 -40.31 -21.51
CA VAL A 778 10.41 -38.96 -21.53
C VAL A 778 9.22 -38.90 -22.47
N GLY A 779 9.03 -39.82 -23.42
CA GLY A 779 8.17 -39.56 -24.57
C GLY A 779 8.76 -38.41 -25.40
N SER A 780 8.56 -38.42 -26.72
CA SER A 780 9.17 -37.42 -27.60
C SER A 780 8.66 -36.02 -27.27
N TRP A 781 9.39 -35.26 -26.43
CA TRP A 781 9.07 -33.87 -26.08
C TRP A 781 8.81 -33.11 -27.37
N ASP A 782 9.72 -33.21 -28.34
CA ASP A 782 9.63 -32.55 -29.64
C ASP A 782 8.31 -32.81 -30.35
N THR A 783 7.86 -34.07 -30.43
CA THR A 783 6.56 -34.40 -31.04
C THR A 783 5.40 -33.77 -30.27
N LYS A 784 5.46 -33.77 -28.94
CA LYS A 784 4.38 -33.26 -28.08
C LYS A 784 4.35 -31.74 -28.03
N TYR A 785 5.50 -31.12 -28.11
CA TYR A 785 5.71 -29.71 -28.36
C TYR A 785 5.10 -29.30 -29.71
N GLU A 786 5.46 -29.99 -30.80
CA GLU A 786 4.89 -29.74 -32.13
C GLU A 786 3.37 -29.96 -32.20
N GLU A 787 2.84 -30.94 -31.46
CA GLU A 787 1.41 -31.14 -31.28
C GLU A 787 0.78 -29.93 -30.56
N GLY A 788 1.41 -29.45 -29.48
CA GLY A 788 1.02 -28.26 -28.74
C GLY A 788 0.97 -27.00 -29.62
N MET A 789 1.97 -26.78 -30.48
CA MET A 789 2.00 -25.66 -31.44
C MET A 789 0.79 -25.65 -32.39
N LYS A 790 0.29 -26.84 -32.73
CA LYS A 790 -0.86 -27.00 -33.65
C LYS A 790 -2.20 -26.99 -32.92
N ASN A 791 -2.20 -27.28 -31.61
CA ASN A 791 -3.41 -27.40 -30.82
C ASN A 791 -3.87 -26.03 -30.29
N THR A 792 -5.07 -25.61 -30.68
CA THR A 792 -5.64 -24.33 -30.26
C THR A 792 -6.40 -24.41 -28.95
N VAL A 793 -6.69 -25.61 -28.42
CA VAL A 793 -7.45 -25.80 -27.18
C VAL A 793 -6.49 -25.98 -26.01
N ILE A 794 -6.70 -25.20 -24.93
CA ILE A 794 -6.00 -25.37 -23.66
C ILE A 794 -6.86 -26.30 -22.80
N ASP A 795 -6.63 -27.60 -22.98
CA ASP A 795 -7.24 -28.65 -22.17
C ASP A 795 -6.27 -29.83 -22.07
N TYR A 796 -5.83 -30.10 -20.85
CA TYR A 796 -4.90 -31.19 -20.55
C TYR A 796 -5.61 -32.37 -19.85
N ALA A 797 -6.91 -32.25 -19.56
CA ALA A 797 -7.72 -33.26 -18.87
C ALA A 797 -8.06 -34.42 -19.83
N GLY A 798 -7.08 -35.28 -20.09
CA GLY A 798 -7.21 -36.40 -21.02
C GLY A 798 -5.90 -36.75 -21.74
N LEU A 799 -4.87 -35.92 -21.61
CA LEU A 799 -3.53 -36.31 -21.98
C LEU A 799 -3.07 -37.45 -21.06
N PRO A 800 -2.34 -38.46 -21.58
CA PRO A 800 -1.84 -39.54 -20.76
C PRO A 800 -1.02 -38.97 -19.60
N ASP A 801 -1.48 -39.21 -18.39
CA ASP A 801 -0.62 -39.27 -17.21
C ASP A 801 0.11 -40.62 -17.36
N PRO A 802 1.45 -40.64 -17.53
CA PRO A 802 2.20 -41.89 -17.44
C PRO A 802 2.14 -42.34 -15.98
N GLY A 803 0.97 -42.84 -15.55
CA GLY A 803 0.59 -42.93 -14.16
C GLY A 803 1.65 -43.64 -13.33
N ASN A 804 2.01 -43.03 -12.19
CA ASN A 804 2.92 -43.55 -11.16
C ASN A 804 3.89 -44.66 -11.65
N VAL A 805 4.97 -44.23 -12.30
CA VAL A 805 6.03 -45.10 -12.85
C VAL A 805 6.88 -45.81 -11.78
N ALA A 806 6.48 -45.80 -10.50
CA ALA A 806 6.99 -46.74 -9.51
C ALA A 806 6.78 -48.23 -9.90
N LYS A 807 6.09 -48.51 -11.02
CA LYS A 807 6.14 -49.80 -11.71
C LYS A 807 6.48 -49.60 -13.19
N PRO A 808 7.63 -50.08 -13.68
CA PRO A 808 7.92 -50.09 -15.12
C PRO A 808 6.91 -51.01 -15.85
N PRO A 809 6.58 -50.74 -17.12
CA PRO A 809 5.73 -51.61 -17.91
C PRO A 809 6.41 -52.97 -18.07
N THR A 810 5.83 -54.01 -17.48
CA THR A 810 6.21 -55.39 -17.77
C THR A 810 5.65 -55.78 -19.15
N GLY A 811 6.49 -55.66 -20.17
CA GLY A 811 6.47 -56.54 -21.35
C GLY A 811 6.06 -55.91 -22.68
N ARG A 812 7.03 -55.81 -23.60
CA ARG A 812 7.23 -56.85 -24.62
C ARG A 812 8.69 -56.98 -25.01
#